data_AF-A0A402CSE5-F1
#
_entry.id   AF-A0A402CSE5-F1
#
_cell.length_a   1.000
_cell.length_b   1.000
_cell.length_c   1.000
_cell.angle_alpha   90.00
_cell.angle_beta   90.00
_cell.angle_gamma   90.00
#
_symmetry.space_group_name_H-M   'P 1'
#
loop_
_entity.id
_entity.type
_entity.pdbx_description
1 polymer ?
#
loop_
_entity_poly.entity_id
_entity_poly.type
_entity_poly.pdbx_seq_one_letter_code
_entity_poly.pdbx_strand_id
1 'polypeptide(L)'
;MQSTGFELRYADRDEPVTLAMQRLWLTGQILPVGARLFVRHDFRHDEDQNLEVIYSFMLPRDAALRKFEVVGDGFEAHSELRRVEEAVREYEEGLEAGHLATLARSYRDGVVNLSLGNLRKGQDVRVTLEIMAGVELTDEGLRFRFPFTIAPGYHAQARMIDTGEGGEIELPSSEFGDVILPTFQRSAAGLHDVGFDLGLRLGGEVAEISSPSHAVRMRKENGAWRVSLSPAGDLPNRDLVLDVRLEQAGAQVLSGEKRFALAVPSSLFGKSENGPRKIAFVVDRSGSMQGVPMTQAKRAVEACLAALAPEDKFALVAFDDRVETSNDRLVAPTASERAKAAKFLSHVHARGGTELAAGFAAGAKIVGEGGFVLVVTDGQVMGTEEILAQARKQNVRIFCLGIGSASQDRFLALLAEATGGVSRFVTPKERVDIAAVDLFASIAPPVAAGVELTGADFAVLPPVTVHAGVPWVAFGERDAPGEVVASWPGGRIAFDIPAPDPAVADAVRLLEGSRRITDLESRMTPGAEKSLTDQLVALSEEYGLASRACSLVAVIKQEGDQAGALPATRVIPVGMPDDTEFDSYFGAPVMAGGPVMMSAPAAPGIVRRRLADLSGETNAKMTRSTLPKTSRPSLMRKAMDFVEGITAPPASKSAPIKELVMEADSASMYGDEDRLLALASSLETDGGVPGSTPDDRALKTIAALIQFHAAGHTPTQGVFRAHVKRMAAFLEALTGLPGDRSQIVAWVIDALRGDGGKLAAAPDGAVTWEELERLADG
;
A
#
# COMPACT_ATOMS: atom_id res chain seq x y z
N MET A 1 -8.39 8.56 -41.05
CA MET A 1 -6.94 8.27 -40.99
C MET A 1 -6.77 7.02 -40.15
N GLN A 2 -6.48 5.88 -40.79
CA GLN A 2 -6.25 4.61 -40.09
C GLN A 2 -4.91 4.72 -39.35
N SER A 3 -4.92 4.56 -38.02
CA SER A 3 -3.68 4.43 -37.24
C SER A 3 -3.14 3.02 -37.42
N THR A 4 -2.02 2.87 -38.11
CA THR A 4 -1.21 1.66 -38.07
C THR A 4 -0.56 1.59 -36.69
N GLY A 5 -1.15 0.82 -35.79
CA GLY A 5 -0.58 0.50 -34.47
C GLY A 5 0.58 -0.50 -34.60
N PHE A 6 1.42 -0.55 -33.57
CA PHE A 6 2.51 -1.53 -33.46
C PHE A 6 1.93 -2.93 -33.17
N GLU A 7 2.36 -3.94 -33.92
CA GLU A 7 1.94 -5.35 -33.78
C GLU A 7 3.06 -6.13 -33.07
N LEU A 8 2.80 -6.65 -31.86
CA LEU A 8 3.75 -7.49 -31.12
C LEU A 8 3.77 -8.89 -31.73
N ARG A 9 4.97 -9.50 -31.84
CA ARG A 9 5.15 -10.80 -32.49
C ARG A 9 6.01 -11.75 -31.66
N TYR A 10 5.73 -13.05 -31.75
CA TYR A 10 6.57 -14.10 -31.18
C TYR A 10 7.97 -14.09 -31.82
N ALA A 11 9.02 -14.07 -31.01
CA ALA A 11 10.40 -13.91 -31.47
C ALA A 11 10.91 -15.08 -32.33
N ASP A 12 10.32 -16.27 -32.19
CA ASP A 12 10.69 -17.50 -32.89
C ASP A 12 9.86 -17.76 -34.16
N ARG A 13 8.69 -17.13 -34.31
CA ARG A 13 7.72 -17.46 -35.38
C ARG A 13 7.22 -16.27 -36.21
N ASP A 14 7.53 -15.03 -35.83
CA ASP A 14 7.08 -13.82 -36.54
C ASP A 14 5.54 -13.77 -36.72
N GLU A 15 4.81 -14.37 -35.77
CA GLU A 15 3.35 -14.38 -35.67
C GLU A 15 2.88 -13.35 -34.64
N PRO A 16 1.79 -12.61 -34.88
CA PRO A 16 1.26 -11.66 -33.90
C PRO A 16 0.88 -12.33 -32.57
N VAL A 17 1.34 -11.76 -31.46
CA VAL A 17 0.94 -12.17 -30.11
C VAL A 17 -0.51 -11.77 -29.92
N THR A 18 -1.42 -12.75 -30.00
CA THR A 18 -2.84 -12.54 -29.77
C THR A 18 -3.16 -12.96 -28.35
N LEU A 19 -3.03 -12.03 -27.40
CA LEU A 19 -3.34 -12.29 -26.00
C LEU A 19 -4.83 -12.59 -25.84
N ALA A 20 -5.18 -13.55 -25.00
CA ALA A 20 -6.58 -13.87 -24.77
C ALA A 20 -7.37 -12.70 -24.11
N MET A 21 -6.68 -11.77 -23.43
CA MET A 21 -7.22 -10.52 -22.90
C MET A 21 -6.53 -9.32 -23.55
N GLN A 22 -7.33 -8.39 -24.08
CA GLN A 22 -6.86 -7.28 -24.91
C GLN A 22 -6.81 -5.96 -24.13
N ARG A 23 -7.83 -5.72 -23.31
CA ARG A 23 -8.00 -4.43 -22.61
C ARG A 23 -8.73 -4.60 -21.28
N LEU A 24 -8.29 -3.82 -20.30
CA LEU A 24 -9.01 -3.52 -19.06
C LEU A 24 -9.41 -2.04 -19.07
N TRP A 25 -10.70 -1.75 -18.85
CA TRP A 25 -11.20 -0.38 -18.82
C TRP A 25 -12.04 -0.11 -17.58
N LEU A 26 -11.58 0.82 -16.75
CA LEU A 26 -12.20 1.18 -15.48
C LEU A 26 -13.11 2.41 -15.67
N THR A 27 -14.37 2.29 -15.29
CA THR A 27 -15.29 3.44 -15.19
C THR A 27 -16.02 3.44 -13.86
N GLY A 28 -16.72 4.52 -13.53
CA GLY A 28 -17.52 4.56 -12.31
C GLY A 28 -17.64 5.93 -11.69
N GLN A 29 -18.01 5.93 -10.42
CA GLN A 29 -18.16 7.12 -9.59
C GLN A 29 -17.39 6.94 -8.28
N ILE A 30 -16.52 7.90 -7.97
CA ILE A 30 -15.90 8.06 -6.66
C ILE A 30 -16.80 8.96 -5.82
N LEU A 31 -17.11 8.50 -4.63
CA LEU A 31 -18.00 9.08 -3.64
C LEU A 31 -17.22 9.38 -2.34
N PRO A 32 -17.76 10.19 -1.42
CA PRO A 32 -17.06 10.58 -0.20
C PRO A 32 -16.72 9.46 0.79
N VAL A 33 -17.27 8.25 0.62
CA VAL A 33 -17.02 7.10 1.51
C VAL A 33 -16.64 5.83 0.75
N GLY A 34 -16.40 5.93 -0.55
CA GLY A 34 -16.03 4.79 -1.39
C GLY A 34 -16.25 5.06 -2.88
N ALA A 35 -16.27 4.03 -3.69
CA ALA A 35 -16.50 4.12 -5.12
C ALA A 35 -17.39 2.97 -5.61
N ARG A 36 -18.19 3.26 -6.64
CA ARG A 36 -18.92 2.28 -7.44
C ARG A 36 -18.27 2.21 -8.81
N LEU A 37 -17.67 1.07 -9.11
CA LEU A 37 -16.78 0.88 -10.25
C LEU A 37 -17.35 -0.17 -11.21
N PHE A 38 -17.08 0.02 -12.50
CA PHE A 38 -17.35 -0.93 -13.56
C PHE A 38 -16.05 -1.22 -14.30
N VAL A 39 -15.59 -2.47 -14.22
CA VAL A 39 -14.33 -2.92 -14.79
C VAL A 39 -14.61 -3.83 -15.98
N ARG A 40 -14.38 -3.30 -17.17
CA ARG A 40 -14.58 -4.01 -18.43
C ARG A 40 -13.32 -4.74 -18.83
N HIS A 41 -13.44 -6.02 -19.13
CA HIS A 41 -12.40 -6.87 -19.72
C HIS A 41 -12.85 -7.30 -21.11
N ASP A 42 -12.01 -7.07 -22.12
CA ASP A 42 -12.26 -7.52 -23.49
C ASP A 42 -11.38 -8.74 -23.81
N PHE A 43 -12.00 -9.85 -24.20
CA PHE A 43 -11.36 -11.12 -24.52
C PHE A 43 -11.52 -11.49 -26.00
N ARG A 44 -10.45 -12.02 -26.59
CA ARG A 44 -10.39 -12.58 -27.94
C ARG A 44 -9.12 -13.41 -28.09
N HIS A 45 -9.18 -14.56 -28.76
CA HIS A 45 -7.99 -15.36 -29.10
C HIS A 45 -8.09 -15.94 -30.50
N ASP A 46 -6.95 -16.35 -31.07
CA ASP A 46 -6.88 -16.96 -32.41
C ASP A 46 -6.41 -18.43 -32.39
N GLU A 47 -6.26 -19.06 -31.22
CA GLU A 47 -5.98 -20.50 -31.09
C GLU A 47 -7.09 -21.38 -31.71
N ASP A 48 -6.73 -22.54 -32.27
CA ASP A 48 -7.65 -23.46 -32.96
C ASP A 48 -8.61 -24.21 -32.02
N GLN A 49 -8.26 -24.29 -30.74
CA GLN A 49 -9.08 -24.90 -29.68
C GLN A 49 -9.80 -23.83 -28.88
N ASN A 50 -10.98 -24.16 -28.34
CA ASN A 50 -11.64 -23.29 -27.38
C ASN A 50 -10.77 -23.10 -26.14
N LEU A 51 -10.83 -21.90 -25.56
CA LEU A 51 -10.04 -21.56 -24.38
C LEU A 51 -10.88 -21.38 -23.12
N GLU A 52 -10.28 -21.77 -22.00
CA GLU A 52 -10.65 -21.29 -20.68
C GLU A 52 -9.60 -20.27 -20.27
N VAL A 53 -10.00 -19.02 -20.16
CA VAL A 53 -9.11 -17.92 -19.82
C VAL A 53 -9.29 -17.58 -18.35
N ILE A 54 -8.20 -17.50 -17.59
CA ILE A 54 -8.21 -17.17 -16.16
C ILE A 54 -7.41 -15.89 -15.96
N TYR A 55 -8.09 -14.81 -15.54
CA TYR A 55 -7.47 -13.55 -15.16
C TYR A 55 -7.51 -13.39 -13.64
N SER A 56 -6.35 -13.12 -13.05
CA SER A 56 -6.18 -12.97 -11.61
C SER A 56 -5.82 -11.54 -11.25
N PHE A 57 -6.57 -10.94 -10.33
CA PHE A 57 -6.35 -9.58 -9.85
C PHE A 57 -6.64 -9.45 -8.35
N MET A 58 -6.19 -8.35 -7.74
CA MET A 58 -6.44 -8.04 -6.34
C MET A 58 -7.61 -7.08 -6.21
N LEU A 59 -8.46 -7.29 -5.21
CA LEU A 59 -9.46 -6.30 -4.82
C LEU A 59 -8.80 -5.13 -4.08
N PRO A 60 -9.18 -3.87 -4.37
CA PRO A 60 -8.73 -2.72 -3.58
C PRO A 60 -9.26 -2.78 -2.14
N ARG A 61 -8.83 -1.81 -1.31
CA ARG A 61 -9.35 -1.68 0.06
C ARG A 61 -10.89 -1.66 0.13
N ASP A 62 -11.44 -2.27 1.18
CA ASP A 62 -12.89 -2.31 1.49
C ASP A 62 -13.80 -2.76 0.32
N ALA A 63 -13.26 -3.57 -0.59
CA ALA A 63 -13.91 -3.91 -1.84
C ALA A 63 -14.58 -5.29 -1.87
N ALA A 64 -15.67 -5.37 -2.63
CA ALA A 64 -16.42 -6.60 -2.95
C ALA A 64 -17.05 -6.52 -4.35
N LEU A 65 -17.17 -7.67 -5.03
CA LEU A 65 -17.83 -7.76 -6.33
C LEU A 65 -19.35 -7.80 -6.15
N ARG A 66 -20.11 -7.09 -6.98
CA ARG A 66 -21.59 -7.09 -6.93
C ARG A 66 -22.21 -8.06 -7.92
N LYS A 67 -21.78 -7.96 -9.18
CA LYS A 67 -22.26 -8.76 -10.30
C LYS A 67 -21.31 -8.58 -11.48
N PHE A 68 -21.47 -9.39 -12.51
CA PHE A 68 -20.91 -9.11 -13.82
C PHE A 68 -21.94 -9.29 -14.93
N GLU A 69 -21.63 -8.69 -16.07
CA GLU A 69 -22.35 -8.85 -17.33
C GLU A 69 -21.40 -9.39 -18.38
N VAL A 70 -21.84 -10.39 -19.14
CA VAL A 70 -21.11 -11.00 -20.25
C VAL A 70 -21.84 -10.67 -21.54
N VAL A 71 -21.14 -10.03 -22.48
CA VAL A 71 -21.70 -9.59 -23.76
C VAL A 71 -20.82 -10.10 -24.90
N GLY A 72 -21.44 -10.64 -25.95
CA GLY A 72 -20.78 -10.95 -27.21
C GLY A 72 -21.75 -10.83 -28.38
N ASP A 73 -21.36 -11.35 -29.54
CA ASP A 73 -22.21 -11.26 -30.73
C ASP A 73 -23.46 -12.15 -30.58
N GLY A 74 -24.64 -11.52 -30.49
CA GLY A 74 -25.93 -12.19 -30.40
C GLY A 74 -26.29 -12.77 -29.01
N PHE A 75 -25.52 -12.48 -27.95
CA PHE A 75 -25.84 -12.93 -26.59
C PHE A 75 -25.44 -11.92 -25.52
N GLU A 76 -26.17 -11.95 -24.41
CA GLU A 76 -25.95 -11.18 -23.20
C GLU A 76 -26.42 -12.00 -22.00
N ALA A 77 -25.67 -11.99 -20.90
CA ALA A 77 -26.09 -12.60 -19.64
C ALA A 77 -25.56 -11.84 -18.42
N HIS A 78 -26.29 -11.92 -17.32
CA HIS A 78 -25.86 -11.42 -16.03
C HIS A 78 -25.51 -12.57 -15.09
N SER A 79 -24.54 -12.33 -14.21
CA SER A 79 -24.16 -13.28 -13.18
C SER A 79 -25.24 -13.47 -12.12
N GLU A 80 -25.35 -14.68 -11.61
CA GLU A 80 -26.07 -15.01 -10.38
C GLU A 80 -25.10 -15.18 -9.21
N LEU A 81 -25.50 -14.71 -8.03
CA LEU A 81 -24.76 -14.94 -6.79
C LEU A 81 -25.17 -16.30 -6.21
N ARG A 82 -24.19 -17.19 -6.06
CA ARG A 82 -24.36 -18.56 -5.54
C ARG A 82 -23.36 -18.82 -4.43
N ARG A 83 -23.64 -19.79 -3.57
CA ARG A 83 -22.58 -20.33 -2.68
C ARG A 83 -21.45 -20.88 -3.55
N VAL A 84 -20.21 -20.78 -3.08
CA VAL A 84 -19.01 -21.14 -3.86
C VAL A 84 -19.13 -22.52 -4.50
N GLU A 85 -19.50 -23.55 -3.74
CA GLU A 85 -19.61 -24.93 -4.25
C GLU A 85 -20.65 -25.07 -5.38
N GLU A 86 -21.77 -24.35 -5.28
CA GLU A 86 -22.82 -24.34 -6.29
C GLU A 86 -22.38 -23.57 -7.53
N ALA A 87 -21.75 -22.41 -7.36
CA ALA A 87 -21.21 -21.61 -8.47
C ALA A 87 -20.17 -22.37 -9.28
N VAL A 88 -19.25 -23.06 -8.60
CA VAL A 88 -18.20 -23.88 -9.23
C VAL A 88 -18.83 -25.04 -9.98
N ARG A 89 -19.80 -25.74 -9.39
CA ARG A 89 -20.51 -26.83 -10.06
C ARG A 89 -21.24 -26.34 -11.32
N GLU A 90 -21.99 -25.23 -11.23
CA GLU A 90 -22.69 -24.66 -12.39
C GLU A 90 -21.71 -24.27 -13.51
N TYR A 91 -20.56 -23.70 -13.16
CA TYR A 91 -19.50 -23.35 -14.11
C TYR A 91 -18.90 -24.59 -14.78
N GLU A 92 -18.54 -25.62 -14.01
CA GLU A 92 -17.97 -26.88 -14.51
C GLU A 92 -18.95 -27.66 -15.39
N GLU A 93 -20.21 -27.76 -14.99
CA GLU A 93 -21.27 -28.39 -15.81
C GLU A 93 -21.49 -27.62 -17.12
N GLY A 94 -21.43 -26.28 -17.08
CA GLY A 94 -21.46 -25.43 -18.26
C GLY A 94 -20.28 -25.71 -19.21
N LEU A 95 -19.07 -25.82 -18.66
CA LEU A 95 -17.87 -26.16 -19.42
C LEU A 95 -17.99 -27.53 -20.10
N GLU A 96 -18.40 -28.55 -19.35
CA GLU A 96 -18.57 -29.92 -19.87
C GLU A 96 -19.65 -30.01 -20.95
N ALA A 97 -20.70 -29.21 -20.85
CA ALA A 97 -21.76 -29.10 -21.85
C ALA A 97 -21.33 -28.32 -23.11
N GLY A 98 -20.14 -27.72 -23.11
CA GLY A 98 -19.62 -26.89 -24.21
C GLY A 98 -20.16 -25.46 -24.21
N HIS A 99 -20.85 -25.02 -23.15
CA HIS A 99 -21.42 -23.69 -23.02
C HIS A 99 -20.36 -22.66 -22.65
N LEU A 100 -20.53 -21.41 -23.12
CA LEU A 100 -19.73 -20.29 -22.62
C LEU A 100 -20.09 -20.08 -21.15
N ALA A 101 -19.12 -20.24 -20.26
CA ALA A 101 -19.32 -20.13 -18.82
C ALA A 101 -18.39 -19.07 -18.24
N THR A 102 -18.86 -18.29 -17.27
CA THR A 102 -18.05 -17.28 -16.59
C THR A 102 -18.21 -17.43 -15.09
N LEU A 103 -17.09 -17.40 -14.35
CA LEU A 103 -17.04 -17.50 -12.91
C LEU A 103 -16.13 -16.39 -12.36
N ALA A 104 -16.63 -15.61 -11.40
CA ALA A 104 -15.79 -14.71 -10.62
C ALA A 104 -15.79 -15.18 -9.16
N ARG A 105 -14.63 -15.60 -8.67
CA ARG A 105 -14.46 -16.15 -7.33
C ARG A 105 -13.42 -15.36 -6.54
N SER A 106 -13.81 -14.94 -5.34
CA SER A 106 -12.94 -14.28 -4.37
C SER A 106 -12.31 -15.31 -3.43
N TYR A 107 -11.01 -15.15 -3.19
CA TYR A 107 -10.20 -15.95 -2.28
C TYR A 107 -9.73 -15.08 -1.10
N ARG A 108 -8.97 -15.69 -0.20
CA ARG A 108 -8.27 -14.97 0.87
C ARG A 108 -7.33 -13.91 0.31
N ASP A 109 -6.94 -12.96 1.17
CA ASP A 109 -6.11 -11.81 0.81
C ASP A 109 -6.74 -10.85 -0.23
N GLY A 110 -7.99 -11.09 -0.65
CA GLY A 110 -8.67 -10.30 -1.67
C GLY A 110 -8.31 -10.67 -3.11
N VAL A 111 -7.64 -11.81 -3.35
CA VAL A 111 -7.38 -12.31 -4.71
C VAL A 111 -8.69 -12.72 -5.37
N VAL A 112 -8.86 -12.40 -6.65
CA VAL A 112 -9.99 -12.84 -7.47
C VAL A 112 -9.48 -13.59 -8.69
N ASN A 113 -10.09 -14.74 -9.00
CA ASN A 113 -9.99 -15.35 -10.33
C ASN A 113 -11.27 -15.09 -11.10
N LEU A 114 -11.14 -14.44 -12.26
CA LEU A 114 -12.16 -14.32 -13.29
C LEU A 114 -11.87 -15.37 -14.37
N SER A 115 -12.69 -16.41 -14.42
CA SER A 115 -12.59 -17.49 -15.40
C SER A 115 -13.65 -17.32 -16.49
N LEU A 116 -13.23 -17.38 -17.76
CA LEU A 116 -14.09 -17.37 -18.95
C LEU A 116 -13.82 -18.63 -19.76
N GLY A 117 -14.73 -19.58 -19.67
CA GLY A 117 -14.66 -20.90 -20.27
C GLY A 117 -15.35 -21.00 -21.63
N ASN A 118 -14.86 -21.89 -22.49
CA ASN A 118 -15.38 -22.14 -23.85
C ASN A 118 -15.41 -20.90 -24.76
N LEU A 119 -14.44 -20.00 -24.59
CA LEU A 119 -14.22 -18.92 -25.55
C LEU A 119 -13.80 -19.52 -26.89
N ARG A 120 -14.51 -19.18 -27.97
CA ARG A 120 -14.25 -19.72 -29.32
C ARG A 120 -13.23 -18.86 -30.07
N LYS A 121 -12.51 -19.49 -31.01
CA LYS A 121 -11.57 -18.81 -31.91
C LYS A 121 -12.21 -17.58 -32.58
N GLY A 122 -11.55 -16.44 -32.47
CA GLY A 122 -11.94 -15.16 -33.06
C GLY A 122 -13.20 -14.52 -32.45
N GLN A 123 -13.79 -15.12 -31.42
CA GLN A 123 -14.97 -14.59 -30.74
C GLN A 123 -14.58 -13.42 -29.83
N ASP A 124 -15.25 -12.28 -29.99
CA ASP A 124 -15.13 -11.14 -29.08
C ASP A 124 -16.12 -11.31 -27.92
N VAL A 125 -15.60 -11.36 -26.69
CA VAL A 125 -16.41 -11.43 -25.47
C VAL A 125 -15.98 -10.35 -24.50
N ARG A 126 -16.95 -9.61 -23.98
CA ARG A 126 -16.76 -8.58 -22.97
C ARG A 126 -17.34 -9.02 -21.65
N VAL A 127 -16.54 -8.94 -20.58
CA VAL A 127 -17.02 -9.12 -19.20
C VAL A 127 -16.89 -7.82 -18.44
N THR A 128 -18.01 -7.27 -17.96
CA THR A 128 -18.03 -6.04 -17.15
C THR A 128 -18.36 -6.39 -15.71
N LEU A 129 -17.38 -6.28 -14.81
CA LEU A 129 -17.56 -6.47 -13.37
C LEU A 129 -18.07 -5.17 -12.73
N GLU A 130 -19.05 -5.27 -11.83
CA GLU A 130 -19.41 -4.19 -10.92
C GLU A 130 -18.73 -4.41 -9.57
N ILE A 131 -17.97 -3.42 -9.10
CA ILE A 131 -17.16 -3.50 -7.88
C ILE A 131 -17.49 -2.31 -6.97
N MET A 132 -17.74 -2.58 -5.70
CA MET A 132 -17.72 -1.57 -4.66
C MET A 132 -16.33 -1.52 -4.07
N ALA A 133 -15.77 -0.33 -3.86
CA ALA A 133 -14.43 -0.15 -3.33
C ALA A 133 -14.38 0.96 -2.27
N GLY A 134 -13.46 0.86 -1.32
CA GLY A 134 -13.16 1.92 -0.37
C GLY A 134 -12.31 3.04 -0.97
N VAL A 135 -12.16 4.11 -0.20
CA VAL A 135 -11.24 5.23 -0.46
C VAL A 135 -10.43 5.51 0.79
N GLU A 136 -9.23 6.04 0.63
CA GLU A 136 -8.47 6.59 1.73
C GLU A 136 -8.92 8.02 2.00
N LEU A 137 -9.54 8.26 3.15
CA LEU A 137 -10.00 9.60 3.51
C LEU A 137 -8.91 10.39 4.24
N THR A 138 -8.86 11.69 3.95
CA THR A 138 -8.06 12.68 4.67
C THR A 138 -8.97 13.82 5.11
N ASP A 139 -8.55 14.61 6.10
CA ASP A 139 -9.37 15.73 6.57
C ASP A 139 -9.66 16.78 5.47
N GLU A 140 -8.83 16.81 4.43
CA GLU A 140 -8.91 17.75 3.32
C GLU A 140 -9.48 17.12 2.03
N GLY A 141 -9.83 15.83 2.02
CA GLY A 141 -10.33 15.16 0.83
C GLY A 141 -10.17 13.64 0.86
N LEU A 142 -9.70 13.07 -0.24
CA LEU A 142 -9.50 11.63 -0.38
C LEU A 142 -8.39 11.26 -1.36
N ARG A 143 -7.85 10.07 -1.18
CA ARG A 143 -7.01 9.35 -2.13
C ARG A 143 -7.73 8.07 -2.57
N PHE A 144 -7.95 7.92 -3.86
CA PHE A 144 -8.52 6.72 -4.46
C PHE A 144 -7.40 5.89 -5.10
N ARG A 145 -7.40 4.58 -4.83
CA ARG A 145 -6.45 3.62 -5.41
C ARG A 145 -7.21 2.48 -6.07
N PHE A 146 -6.73 2.05 -7.24
CA PHE A 146 -7.23 0.87 -7.92
C PHE A 146 -6.08 0.06 -8.53
N PRO A 147 -5.96 -1.24 -8.20
CA PRO A 147 -4.88 -2.07 -8.70
C PRO A 147 -5.09 -2.45 -10.17
N PHE A 148 -4.14 -2.08 -11.03
CA PHE A 148 -4.07 -2.56 -12.42
C PHE A 148 -3.07 -3.71 -12.60
N THR A 149 -2.29 -4.03 -11.57
CA THR A 149 -1.36 -5.15 -11.56
C THR A 149 -1.44 -5.88 -10.22
N ILE A 150 -0.82 -7.05 -10.18
CA ILE A 150 -0.65 -7.84 -8.97
C ILE A 150 0.85 -8.10 -8.82
N ALA A 151 1.41 -7.71 -7.67
CA ALA A 151 2.80 -8.01 -7.34
C ALA A 151 2.93 -9.46 -6.82
N PRO A 152 4.08 -10.12 -7.04
CA PRO A 152 4.40 -11.39 -6.38
C PRO A 152 4.26 -11.27 -4.85
N GLY A 153 3.54 -12.20 -4.22
CA GLY A 153 3.35 -12.20 -2.76
C GLY A 153 4.23 -13.23 -2.05
N TYR A 154 4.88 -12.83 -0.95
CA TYR A 154 5.65 -13.74 -0.10
C TYR A 154 4.75 -14.66 0.74
N HIS A 155 5.06 -15.95 0.74
CA HIS A 155 4.58 -16.90 1.73
C HIS A 155 5.71 -17.88 2.07
N ALA A 156 5.92 -18.17 3.35
CA ALA A 156 7.05 -19.00 3.79
C ALA A 156 7.06 -20.43 3.20
N GLN A 157 5.88 -20.93 2.78
CA GLN A 157 5.71 -22.24 2.15
C GLN A 157 5.48 -22.17 0.63
N ALA A 158 5.51 -20.98 0.03
CA ALA A 158 5.38 -20.84 -1.42
C ALA A 158 6.61 -21.42 -2.12
N ARG A 159 6.39 -21.92 -3.33
CA ARG A 159 7.48 -22.25 -4.26
C ARG A 159 7.49 -21.22 -5.38
N MET A 160 8.66 -20.68 -5.66
CA MET A 160 8.89 -19.71 -6.72
C MET A 160 9.84 -20.31 -7.74
N ILE A 161 9.51 -20.22 -9.02
CA ILE A 161 10.30 -20.82 -10.11
C ILE A 161 10.38 -19.82 -11.27
N ASP A 162 11.58 -19.55 -11.78
CA ASP A 162 11.77 -18.97 -13.12
C ASP A 162 11.70 -20.09 -14.16
N THR A 163 10.70 -20.03 -15.03
CA THR A 163 10.48 -21.01 -16.10
C THR A 163 11.30 -20.70 -17.35
N GLY A 164 11.99 -19.55 -17.40
CA GLY A 164 12.61 -18.98 -18.59
C GLY A 164 11.65 -18.13 -19.42
N GLU A 165 10.35 -18.43 -19.37
CA GLU A 165 9.27 -17.64 -20.00
C GLU A 165 8.61 -16.66 -19.03
N GLY A 166 8.86 -16.79 -17.72
CA GLY A 166 8.25 -15.98 -16.66
C GLY A 166 8.41 -16.62 -15.29
N GLY A 167 8.01 -15.89 -14.25
CA GLY A 167 8.01 -16.35 -12.87
C GLY A 167 6.68 -17.00 -12.49
N GLU A 168 6.73 -18.12 -11.79
CA GLU A 168 5.56 -18.81 -11.27
C GLU A 168 5.63 -18.94 -9.74
N ILE A 169 4.47 -18.80 -9.09
CA ILE A 169 4.32 -18.97 -7.65
C ILE A 169 3.25 -20.03 -7.37
N GLU A 170 3.64 -21.07 -6.64
CA GLU A 170 2.74 -22.08 -6.11
C GLU A 170 2.52 -21.84 -4.61
N LEU A 171 1.28 -21.59 -4.20
CA LEU A 171 0.85 -21.44 -2.81
C LEU A 171 0.41 -22.79 -2.21
N PRO A 172 0.50 -22.98 -0.88
CA PRO A 172 0.06 -24.24 -0.26
C PRO A 172 -1.45 -24.44 -0.41
N SER A 173 -1.86 -25.46 -1.16
CA SER A 173 -3.27 -25.75 -1.46
C SER A 173 -4.12 -26.08 -0.23
N SER A 174 -3.52 -26.53 0.87
CA SER A 174 -4.22 -26.74 2.14
C SER A 174 -4.78 -25.44 2.74
N GLU A 175 -4.25 -24.30 2.32
CA GLU A 175 -4.57 -22.98 2.87
C GLU A 175 -5.25 -22.08 1.83
N PHE A 176 -4.74 -22.11 0.59
CA PHE A 176 -5.24 -21.26 -0.49
C PHE A 176 -6.20 -21.98 -1.45
N GLY A 177 -6.44 -23.27 -1.25
CA GLY A 177 -7.33 -24.08 -2.07
C GLY A 177 -6.84 -24.18 -3.51
N ASP A 178 -7.72 -23.80 -4.43
CA ASP A 178 -7.57 -23.82 -5.87
C ASP A 178 -7.33 -22.43 -6.48
N VAL A 179 -6.81 -21.48 -5.68
CA VAL A 179 -6.41 -20.17 -6.23
C VAL A 179 -5.38 -20.35 -7.34
N ILE A 180 -5.54 -19.59 -8.41
CA ILE A 180 -4.58 -19.52 -9.52
C ILE A 180 -3.94 -18.14 -9.52
N LEU A 181 -2.63 -18.09 -9.36
CA LEU A 181 -1.84 -16.88 -9.53
C LEU A 181 -1.42 -16.72 -10.99
N PRO A 182 -1.23 -15.48 -11.48
CA PRO A 182 -0.75 -15.27 -12.84
C PRO A 182 0.71 -15.69 -12.96
N THR A 183 1.14 -15.91 -14.20
CA THR A 183 2.57 -15.94 -14.52
C THR A 183 3.09 -14.50 -14.53
N PHE A 184 4.21 -14.26 -13.88
CA PHE A 184 4.82 -12.94 -13.75
C PHE A 184 5.83 -12.74 -14.87
N GLN A 185 5.66 -11.68 -15.65
CA GLN A 185 6.50 -11.33 -16.78
C GLN A 185 7.45 -10.20 -16.42
N ARG A 186 8.68 -10.25 -16.94
CA ARG A 186 9.70 -9.20 -16.70
C ARG A 186 9.23 -7.80 -17.13
N SER A 187 8.31 -7.73 -18.09
CA SER A 187 7.73 -6.48 -18.57
C SER A 187 6.23 -6.65 -18.77
N ALA A 188 5.47 -5.59 -18.48
CA ALA A 188 4.06 -5.48 -18.85
C ALA A 188 3.87 -5.11 -20.34
N ALA A 189 4.94 -4.74 -21.04
CA ALA A 189 4.87 -4.35 -22.44
C ALA A 189 4.40 -5.51 -23.31
N GLY A 190 3.34 -5.27 -24.09
CA GLY A 190 2.75 -6.28 -24.94
C GLY A 190 2.00 -7.38 -24.22
N LEU A 191 1.59 -7.10 -22.97
CA LEU A 191 0.43 -7.73 -22.34
C LEU A 191 -0.84 -6.94 -22.74
N HIS A 192 -1.80 -6.79 -21.83
CA HIS A 192 -3.03 -6.02 -22.10
C HIS A 192 -2.86 -4.53 -21.81
N ASP A 193 -3.71 -3.69 -22.41
CA ASP A 193 -3.76 -2.25 -22.11
C ASP A 193 -4.73 -1.95 -20.95
N VAL A 194 -4.43 -0.91 -20.18
CA VAL A 194 -5.36 -0.34 -19.18
C VAL A 194 -5.81 1.06 -19.55
N GLY A 195 -7.01 1.45 -19.09
CA GLY A 195 -7.46 2.83 -19.15
C GLY A 195 -8.64 3.09 -18.21
N PHE A 196 -8.98 4.37 -18.03
CA PHE A 196 -10.07 4.75 -17.13
C PHE A 196 -10.80 6.05 -17.49
N ASP A 197 -12.06 6.13 -17.06
CA ASP A 197 -12.92 7.31 -17.06
C ASP A 197 -13.81 7.30 -15.81
N LEU A 198 -13.46 8.13 -14.83
CA LEU A 198 -14.07 8.15 -13.51
C LEU A 198 -14.76 9.49 -13.26
N GLY A 199 -15.99 9.45 -12.76
CA GLY A 199 -16.67 10.63 -12.23
C GLY A 199 -16.36 10.83 -10.75
N LEU A 200 -16.30 12.08 -10.32
CA LEU A 200 -16.19 12.48 -8.92
C LEU A 200 -17.50 13.15 -8.49
N ARG A 201 -18.17 12.57 -7.49
CA ARG A 201 -19.38 13.14 -6.88
C ARG A 201 -19.11 13.33 -5.39
N LEU A 202 -18.51 14.46 -5.07
CA LEU A 202 -18.18 14.87 -3.71
C LEU A 202 -19.02 16.09 -3.30
N GLY A 203 -19.21 16.28 -1.99
CA GLY A 203 -19.79 17.50 -1.44
C GLY A 203 -18.74 18.59 -1.28
N GLY A 204 -19.10 19.83 -1.59
CA GLY A 204 -18.20 20.98 -1.58
C GLY A 204 -17.45 21.17 -2.90
N GLU A 205 -16.73 22.29 -3.02
CA GLU A 205 -15.92 22.57 -4.21
C GLU A 205 -14.57 21.86 -4.12
N VAL A 206 -14.14 21.31 -5.26
CA VAL A 206 -12.87 20.61 -5.40
C VAL A 206 -11.78 21.63 -5.71
N ALA A 207 -10.79 21.75 -4.82
CA ALA A 207 -9.64 22.62 -4.99
C ALA A 207 -8.64 22.03 -5.99
N GLU A 208 -8.41 20.72 -5.93
CA GLU A 208 -7.39 20.05 -6.71
C GLU A 208 -7.73 18.59 -6.97
N ILE A 209 -7.41 18.12 -8.17
CA ILE A 209 -7.38 16.70 -8.53
C ILE A 209 -6.02 16.44 -9.19
N SER A 210 -5.31 15.43 -8.72
CA SER A 210 -4.01 15.06 -9.29
C SER A 210 -3.82 13.54 -9.28
N SER A 211 -2.79 13.07 -9.97
CA SER A 211 -2.46 11.66 -10.10
C SER A 211 -0.95 11.50 -10.16
N PRO A 212 -0.31 10.93 -9.12
CA PRO A 212 1.13 10.68 -9.14
C PRO A 212 1.50 9.45 -9.99
N SER A 213 0.52 8.60 -10.29
CA SER A 213 0.72 7.31 -10.98
C SER A 213 0.60 7.42 -12.50
N HIS A 214 -0.43 8.12 -12.98
CA HIS A 214 -0.82 8.20 -14.39
C HIS A 214 -1.04 9.64 -14.84
N ALA A 215 -0.76 9.95 -16.10
CA ALA A 215 -1.12 11.24 -16.69
C ALA A 215 -2.64 11.31 -16.93
N VAL A 216 -3.31 12.31 -16.36
CA VAL A 216 -4.77 12.44 -16.40
C VAL A 216 -5.25 13.67 -17.14
N ARG A 217 -6.47 13.58 -17.69
CA ARG A 217 -7.24 14.70 -18.22
C ARG A 217 -8.46 14.90 -17.35
N MET A 218 -8.73 16.15 -17.01
CA MET A 218 -9.86 16.54 -16.17
C MET A 218 -10.84 17.38 -16.97
N ARG A 219 -12.14 17.14 -16.79
CA ARG A 219 -13.22 17.92 -17.37
C ARG A 219 -14.31 18.11 -16.32
N LYS A 220 -14.95 19.28 -16.30
CA LYS A 220 -16.16 19.53 -15.50
C LYS A 220 -17.37 19.41 -16.44
N GLU A 221 -18.25 18.44 -16.20
CA GLU A 221 -19.45 18.18 -16.98
C GLU A 221 -20.67 18.18 -16.04
N ASN A 222 -21.67 19.03 -16.32
CA ASN A 222 -22.87 19.17 -15.48
C ASN A 222 -22.56 19.42 -13.98
N GLY A 223 -21.48 20.13 -13.69
CA GLY A 223 -21.03 20.43 -12.32
C GLY A 223 -20.22 19.31 -11.65
N ALA A 224 -20.16 18.11 -12.23
CA ALA A 224 -19.33 17.01 -11.74
C ALA A 224 -17.98 16.96 -12.45
N TRP A 225 -16.94 16.56 -11.73
CA TRP A 225 -15.64 16.33 -12.34
C TRP A 225 -15.57 14.94 -12.96
N ARG A 226 -14.97 14.85 -14.14
CA ARG A 226 -14.61 13.61 -14.82
C ARG A 226 -13.10 13.59 -15.01
N VAL A 227 -12.48 12.49 -14.60
CA VAL A 227 -11.05 12.24 -14.66
C VAL A 227 -10.82 11.03 -15.56
N SER A 228 -10.12 11.21 -16.67
CA SER A 228 -9.80 10.14 -17.60
C SER A 228 -8.30 10.01 -17.79
N LEU A 229 -7.86 8.83 -18.22
CA LEU A 229 -6.49 8.66 -18.71
C LEU A 229 -6.24 9.62 -19.88
N SER A 230 -5.11 10.32 -19.88
CA SER A 230 -4.72 11.25 -20.95
C SER A 230 -4.37 10.56 -22.26
N PRO A 231 -3.47 9.55 -22.26
CA PRO A 231 -3.26 8.68 -23.43
C PRO A 231 -4.45 7.73 -23.66
N ALA A 232 -4.48 7.07 -24.82
CA ALA A 232 -5.54 6.13 -25.17
C ALA A 232 -5.49 4.81 -24.36
N GLY A 233 -4.32 4.48 -23.81
CA GLY A 233 -4.04 3.34 -22.95
C GLY A 233 -2.70 3.52 -22.26
N ASP A 234 -2.46 2.73 -21.21
CA ASP A 234 -1.18 2.63 -20.50
C ASP A 234 -0.89 1.15 -20.15
N LEU A 235 0.31 0.88 -19.64
CA LEU A 235 0.75 -0.44 -19.19
C LEU A 235 0.17 -0.78 -17.80
N PRO A 236 -0.22 -2.05 -17.56
CA PRO A 236 -0.65 -2.56 -16.27
C PRO A 236 0.56 -2.89 -15.38
N ASN A 237 1.39 -1.91 -15.03
CA ASN A 237 2.58 -2.13 -14.17
C ASN A 237 2.57 -1.30 -12.88
N ARG A 238 1.45 -0.67 -12.54
CA ARG A 238 1.27 0.15 -11.33
C ARG A 238 -0.20 0.41 -11.05
N ASP A 239 -0.53 0.68 -9.80
CA ASP A 239 -1.87 1.07 -9.39
C ASP A 239 -2.25 2.45 -9.94
N LEU A 240 -3.53 2.63 -10.25
CA LEU A 240 -4.10 3.97 -10.37
C LEU A 240 -4.17 4.60 -8.99
N VAL A 241 -3.69 5.84 -8.89
CA VAL A 241 -3.77 6.69 -7.70
C VAL A 241 -4.31 8.05 -8.12
N LEU A 242 -5.43 8.45 -7.54
CA LEU A 242 -6.04 9.77 -7.72
C LEU A 242 -6.15 10.47 -6.37
N ASP A 243 -5.60 11.67 -6.28
CA ASP A 243 -5.72 12.54 -5.11
C ASP A 243 -6.75 13.62 -5.40
N VAL A 244 -7.66 13.82 -4.46
CA VAL A 244 -8.69 14.85 -4.55
C VAL A 244 -8.69 15.65 -3.25
N ARG A 245 -8.52 16.97 -3.39
CA ARG A 245 -8.56 17.92 -2.27
C ARG A 245 -9.74 18.87 -2.43
N LEU A 246 -10.47 19.09 -1.35
CA LEU A 246 -11.59 20.01 -1.25
C LEU A 246 -11.09 21.41 -0.84
N GLU A 247 -11.78 22.47 -1.27
CA GLU A 247 -11.44 23.84 -0.86
C GLU A 247 -11.62 24.05 0.65
N GLN A 248 -12.59 23.36 1.24
CA GLN A 248 -12.88 23.42 2.67
C GLN A 248 -13.08 22.01 3.21
N ALA A 249 -12.36 21.70 4.30
CA ALA A 249 -12.62 20.53 5.10
C ALA A 249 -14.04 20.62 5.68
N GLY A 250 -14.87 19.62 5.41
CA GLY A 250 -16.25 19.58 5.88
C GLY A 250 -16.79 18.17 5.91
N ALA A 251 -17.79 17.93 6.77
CA ALA A 251 -18.47 16.65 6.84
C ALA A 251 -19.18 16.37 5.51
N GLN A 252 -19.01 15.15 5.02
CA GLN A 252 -19.63 14.64 3.81
C GLN A 252 -20.77 13.70 4.19
N VAL A 253 -21.94 13.94 3.63
CA VAL A 253 -23.14 13.15 3.91
C VAL A 253 -23.66 12.56 2.61
N LEU A 254 -23.79 11.24 2.56
CA LEU A 254 -24.53 10.55 1.51
C LEU A 254 -25.82 10.00 2.10
N SER A 255 -26.96 10.36 1.52
CA SER A 255 -28.26 9.81 1.92
C SER A 255 -28.82 8.92 0.82
N GLY A 256 -28.94 7.63 1.10
CA GLY A 256 -29.78 6.70 0.34
C GLY A 256 -31.22 6.67 0.89
N GLU A 257 -32.02 5.71 0.42
CA GLU A 257 -33.44 5.61 0.80
C GLU A 257 -33.63 5.49 2.32
N LYS A 258 -33.08 4.42 2.92
CA LYS A 258 -33.13 4.17 4.36
C LYS A 258 -31.76 4.21 5.04
N ARG A 259 -30.69 4.33 4.26
CA ARG A 259 -29.31 4.26 4.73
C ARG A 259 -28.58 5.54 4.42
N PHE A 260 -27.67 5.95 5.29
CA PHE A 260 -26.78 7.08 5.05
C PHE A 260 -25.35 6.71 5.42
N ALA A 261 -24.42 7.49 4.90
CA ALA A 261 -23.02 7.45 5.28
C ALA A 261 -22.51 8.84 5.61
N LEU A 262 -21.67 8.91 6.64
CA LEU A 262 -20.97 10.11 7.08
C LEU A 262 -19.47 9.90 6.91
N ALA A 263 -18.78 10.87 6.33
CA ALA A 263 -17.33 11.02 6.45
C ALA A 263 -17.04 12.39 7.07
N VAL A 264 -16.48 12.40 8.27
CA VAL A 264 -16.33 13.60 9.10
C VAL A 264 -14.86 13.86 9.34
N PRO A 265 -14.29 14.99 8.88
CA PRO A 265 -12.90 15.34 9.16
C PRO A 265 -12.61 15.32 10.66
N SER A 266 -11.45 14.77 11.04
CA SER A 266 -11.03 14.64 12.44
C SER A 266 -10.90 16.00 13.13
N SER A 267 -10.55 17.03 12.35
CA SER A 267 -10.44 18.43 12.80
C SER A 267 -11.75 19.01 13.36
N LEU A 268 -12.91 18.44 13.03
CA LEU A 268 -14.19 18.85 13.59
C LEU A 268 -14.41 18.35 15.02
N PHE A 269 -13.72 17.28 15.43
CA PHE A 269 -13.81 16.73 16.79
C PHE A 269 -12.88 17.43 17.78
N GLY A 270 -11.86 18.14 17.30
CA GLY A 270 -10.93 18.87 18.14
C GLY A 270 -9.49 18.77 17.66
N LYS A 271 -8.56 19.06 18.57
CA LYS A 271 -7.13 18.96 18.33
C LYS A 271 -6.53 17.94 19.29
N SER A 272 -5.57 17.15 18.80
CA SER A 272 -4.84 16.25 19.67
C SER A 272 -3.89 17.07 20.55
N GLU A 273 -3.78 16.67 21.81
CA GLU A 273 -2.66 17.12 22.64
C GLU A 273 -1.37 16.43 22.18
N ASN A 274 -0.24 17.12 22.28
CA ASN A 274 1.07 16.53 22.05
C ASN A 274 1.47 15.79 23.34
N GLY A 275 1.68 14.47 23.23
CA GLY A 275 2.20 13.64 24.31
C GLY A 275 3.48 12.92 23.89
N PRO A 276 4.32 12.49 24.86
CA PRO A 276 5.53 11.73 24.55
C PRO A 276 5.17 10.38 23.89
N ARG A 277 5.83 10.07 22.79
CA ARG A 277 5.59 8.85 22.01
C ARG A 277 6.65 7.79 22.31
N LYS A 278 6.20 6.55 22.49
CA LYS A 278 7.07 5.36 22.52
C LYS A 278 6.89 4.64 21.19
N ILE A 279 7.82 4.81 20.26
CA ILE A 279 7.66 4.32 18.88
C ILE A 279 8.76 3.34 18.46
N ALA A 280 8.39 2.28 17.76
CA ALA A 280 9.32 1.44 17.01
C ALA A 280 9.10 1.67 15.52
N PHE A 281 10.14 2.05 14.80
CA PHE A 281 10.15 2.07 13.34
C PHE A 281 10.59 0.69 12.85
N VAL A 282 9.70 0.00 12.17
CA VAL A 282 9.86 -1.38 11.69
C VAL A 282 9.97 -1.33 10.16
N VAL A 283 11.17 -1.59 9.65
CA VAL A 283 11.52 -1.40 8.24
C VAL A 283 11.64 -2.77 7.57
N ASP A 284 10.83 -2.97 6.55
CA ASP A 284 10.94 -4.12 5.67
C ASP A 284 12.22 -4.03 4.84
N ARG A 285 12.94 -5.13 4.77
CA ARG A 285 14.12 -5.29 3.92
C ARG A 285 14.07 -6.58 3.12
N SER A 286 12.88 -7.08 2.80
CA SER A 286 12.66 -8.17 1.85
C SER A 286 13.33 -7.90 0.49
N GLY A 287 13.45 -8.94 -0.34
CA GLY A 287 13.96 -8.80 -1.70
C GLY A 287 13.20 -7.77 -2.54
N SER A 288 11.88 -7.68 -2.38
CA SER A 288 11.01 -6.76 -3.13
C SER A 288 11.27 -5.28 -2.84
N MET A 289 11.88 -4.99 -1.69
CA MET A 289 12.29 -3.63 -1.34
C MET A 289 13.53 -3.16 -2.13
N GLN A 290 14.17 -4.02 -2.94
CA GLN A 290 15.37 -3.69 -3.73
C GLN A 290 15.18 -2.41 -4.56
N GLY A 291 16.18 -1.52 -4.55
CA GLY A 291 16.18 -0.31 -5.40
C GLY A 291 15.42 0.88 -4.79
N VAL A 292 14.45 1.41 -5.54
CA VAL A 292 13.71 2.63 -5.17
C VAL A 292 12.92 2.47 -3.87
N PRO A 293 12.19 1.36 -3.63
CA PRO A 293 11.42 1.19 -2.39
C PRO A 293 12.28 1.26 -1.12
N MET A 294 13.43 0.58 -1.07
CA MET A 294 14.36 0.66 0.07
C MET A 294 14.92 2.07 0.26
N THR A 295 15.22 2.78 -0.84
CA THR A 295 15.69 4.17 -0.76
C THR A 295 14.61 5.07 -0.16
N GLN A 296 13.35 4.91 -0.59
CA GLN A 296 12.22 5.65 -0.02
C GLN A 296 11.96 5.26 1.44
N ALA A 297 12.05 3.98 1.80
CA ALA A 297 11.86 3.52 3.17
C ALA A 297 12.87 4.14 4.15
N LYS A 298 14.16 4.20 3.76
CA LYS A 298 15.19 4.86 4.58
C LYS A 298 14.90 6.35 4.75
N ARG A 299 14.57 7.06 3.66
CA ARG A 299 14.20 8.48 3.68
C ARG A 299 12.99 8.76 4.58
N ALA A 300 11.96 7.91 4.50
CA ALA A 300 10.77 8.01 5.34
C ALA A 300 11.10 7.93 6.84
N VAL A 301 11.94 6.96 7.21
CA VAL A 301 12.35 6.75 8.60
C VAL A 301 13.23 7.91 9.07
N GLU A 302 14.19 8.35 8.26
CA GLU A 302 15.04 9.51 8.56
C GLU A 302 14.21 10.78 8.79
N ALA A 303 13.20 11.03 7.96
CA ALA A 303 12.28 12.16 8.13
C ALA A 303 11.48 12.06 9.44
N CYS A 304 10.98 10.87 9.79
CA CYS A 304 10.33 10.65 11.07
C CYS A 304 11.29 10.86 12.26
N LEU A 305 12.53 10.37 12.17
CA LEU A 305 13.56 10.54 13.20
C LEU A 305 13.90 12.03 13.41
N ALA A 306 13.92 12.82 12.34
CA ALA A 306 14.09 14.27 12.41
C ALA A 306 12.89 14.98 13.07
N ALA A 307 11.68 14.43 12.91
CA ALA A 307 10.43 14.97 13.46
C ALA A 307 10.15 14.57 14.93
N LEU A 308 10.94 13.67 15.52
CA LEU A 308 10.80 13.29 16.94
C LEU A 308 10.99 14.50 17.87
N ALA A 309 10.09 14.64 18.85
CA ALA A 309 10.19 15.59 19.95
C ALA A 309 11.17 15.08 21.03
N PRO A 310 11.75 15.96 21.86
CA PRO A 310 12.76 15.57 22.86
C PRO A 310 12.28 14.54 23.88
N GLU A 311 10.97 14.53 24.17
CA GLU A 311 10.32 13.64 25.13
C GLU A 311 9.96 12.28 24.52
N ASP A 312 10.00 12.16 23.19
CA ASP A 312 9.78 10.91 22.50
C ASP A 312 10.88 9.90 22.81
N LYS A 313 10.57 8.62 22.62
CA LYS A 313 11.55 7.55 22.61
C LYS A 313 11.32 6.66 21.41
N PHE A 314 12.41 6.22 20.80
CA PHE A 314 12.35 5.42 19.59
C PHE A 314 13.22 4.17 19.65
N ALA A 315 12.93 3.22 18.76
CA ALA A 315 13.81 2.12 18.39
C ALA A 315 13.67 1.84 16.88
N LEU A 316 14.70 1.24 16.27
CA LEU A 316 14.64 0.73 14.90
C LEU A 316 14.71 -0.78 14.89
N VAL A 317 13.85 -1.37 14.07
CA VAL A 317 13.78 -2.79 13.75
C VAL A 317 13.84 -2.92 12.23
N ALA A 318 14.67 -3.80 11.71
CA ALA A 318 14.65 -4.23 10.31
C ALA A 318 14.23 -5.70 10.25
N PHE A 319 13.42 -6.08 9.26
CA PHE A 319 12.97 -7.46 9.12
C PHE A 319 13.00 -7.96 7.68
N ASP A 320 13.33 -9.24 7.52
CA ASP A 320 13.16 -10.07 6.33
C ASP A 320 12.52 -11.39 6.80
N ASP A 321 13.10 -12.56 6.47
CA ASP A 321 12.88 -13.82 7.19
C ASP A 321 13.51 -13.87 8.60
N ARG A 322 14.20 -12.79 9.00
CA ARG A 322 14.80 -12.60 10.33
C ARG A 322 14.55 -11.18 10.82
N VAL A 323 14.63 -10.99 12.12
CA VAL A 323 14.50 -9.67 12.75
C VAL A 323 15.85 -9.21 13.29
N GLU A 324 16.18 -7.95 13.02
CA GLU A 324 17.37 -7.28 13.52
C GLU A 324 16.98 -5.94 14.16
N THR A 325 17.52 -5.66 15.35
CA THR A 325 17.20 -4.45 16.10
C THR A 325 18.44 -3.58 16.23
N SER A 326 18.27 -2.26 16.06
CA SER A 326 19.35 -1.30 16.34
C SER A 326 19.71 -1.26 17.83
N ASN A 327 18.69 -1.38 18.69
CA ASN A 327 18.74 -1.28 20.14
C ASN A 327 17.68 -2.21 20.74
N ASP A 328 17.97 -2.86 21.87
CA ASP A 328 17.03 -3.74 22.58
C ASP A 328 16.05 -2.98 23.49
N ARG A 329 16.11 -1.64 23.48
CA ARG A 329 15.29 -0.76 24.31
C ARG A 329 15.04 0.56 23.60
N LEU A 330 13.98 1.24 24.03
CA LEU A 330 13.70 2.62 23.68
C LEU A 330 14.83 3.56 24.09
N VAL A 331 15.24 4.45 23.18
CA VAL A 331 16.25 5.49 23.39
C VAL A 331 15.68 6.88 23.10
N ALA A 332 16.23 7.91 23.73
CA ALA A 332 15.85 9.30 23.47
C ALA A 332 16.47 9.79 22.14
N PRO A 333 15.82 10.72 21.40
CA PRO A 333 16.27 11.23 20.10
C PRO A 333 17.43 12.23 20.19
N THR A 334 18.47 11.89 20.94
CA THR A 334 19.70 12.69 20.98
C THR A 334 20.41 12.66 19.61
N ALA A 335 21.25 13.66 19.32
CA ALA A 335 22.05 13.67 18.09
C ALA A 335 22.89 12.38 17.93
N SER A 336 23.47 11.86 19.03
CA SER A 336 24.26 10.62 19.00
C SER A 336 23.41 9.40 18.65
N GLU A 337 22.22 9.25 19.25
CA GLU A 337 21.34 8.12 18.96
C GLU A 337 20.75 8.19 17.54
N ARG A 338 20.43 9.40 17.04
CA ARG A 338 20.01 9.59 15.64
C ARG A 338 21.14 9.26 14.65
N ALA A 339 22.39 9.60 14.97
CA ALA A 339 23.53 9.21 14.14
C ALA A 339 23.74 7.68 14.12
N LYS A 340 23.55 6.99 15.26
CA LYS A 340 23.58 5.52 15.32
C LYS A 340 22.44 4.90 14.51
N ALA A 341 21.25 5.49 14.58
CA ALA A 341 20.09 5.08 13.82
C ALA A 341 20.32 5.21 12.30
N ALA A 342 20.84 6.35 11.84
CA ALA A 342 21.23 6.54 10.44
C ALA A 342 22.30 5.53 9.98
N LYS A 343 23.30 5.26 10.84
CA LYS A 343 24.31 4.21 10.56
C LYS A 343 23.69 2.81 10.50
N PHE A 344 22.70 2.49 11.33
CA PHE A 344 22.00 1.21 11.23
C PHE A 344 21.27 1.11 9.88
N LEU A 345 20.49 2.14 9.52
CA LEU A 345 19.76 2.22 8.24
C LEU A 345 20.68 2.13 7.03
N SER A 346 21.90 2.68 7.08
CA SER A 346 22.84 2.58 5.97
C SER A 346 23.23 1.13 5.64
N HIS A 347 23.18 0.22 6.61
CA HIS A 347 23.49 -1.21 6.44
C HIS A 347 22.23 -2.08 6.22
N VAL A 348 21.04 -1.49 6.24
CA VAL A 348 19.81 -2.19 5.85
C VAL A 348 19.79 -2.31 4.33
N HIS A 349 19.90 -3.53 3.83
CA HIS A 349 19.85 -3.85 2.40
C HIS A 349 18.78 -4.90 2.15
N ALA A 350 18.09 -4.78 1.01
CA ALA A 350 17.06 -5.71 0.57
C ALA A 350 17.63 -7.13 0.41
N ARG A 351 16.93 -8.13 0.98
CA ARG A 351 17.22 -9.56 0.90
C ARG A 351 16.09 -10.37 1.54
N GLY A 352 16.04 -11.66 1.21
CA GLY A 352 15.23 -12.61 1.97
C GLY A 352 13.72 -12.46 1.77
N GLY A 353 12.96 -13.12 2.64
CA GLY A 353 11.50 -13.11 2.68
C GLY A 353 10.91 -11.97 3.51
N THR A 354 9.63 -12.10 3.86
CA THR A 354 8.86 -11.03 4.51
C THR A 354 8.08 -11.56 5.72
N GLU A 355 8.78 -11.83 6.84
CA GLU A 355 8.15 -12.25 8.11
C GLU A 355 7.60 -11.03 8.88
N LEU A 356 6.61 -10.36 8.29
CA LEU A 356 6.05 -9.09 8.77
C LEU A 356 5.51 -9.19 10.21
N ALA A 357 4.89 -10.32 10.56
CA ALA A 357 4.38 -10.54 11.91
C ALA A 357 5.49 -10.57 12.97
N ALA A 358 6.63 -11.19 12.64
CA ALA A 358 7.79 -11.19 13.52
C ALA A 358 8.38 -9.78 13.68
N GLY A 359 8.43 -9.00 12.58
CA GLY A 359 8.90 -7.63 12.56
C GLY A 359 8.11 -6.72 13.51
N PHE A 360 6.78 -6.64 13.37
CA PHE A 360 5.99 -5.79 14.26
C PHE A 360 5.93 -6.33 15.68
N ALA A 361 6.00 -7.65 15.90
CA ALA A 361 6.00 -8.23 17.25
C ALA A 361 7.28 -7.86 18.02
N ALA A 362 8.42 -7.82 17.34
CA ALA A 362 9.66 -7.33 17.93
C ALA A 362 9.58 -5.83 18.28
N GLY A 363 8.99 -5.02 17.39
CA GLY A 363 8.71 -3.62 17.67
C GLY A 363 7.80 -3.45 18.90
N ALA A 364 6.69 -4.19 18.93
CA ALA A 364 5.71 -4.19 20.02
C ALA A 364 6.36 -4.56 21.37
N LYS A 365 7.23 -5.58 21.37
CA LYS A 365 7.99 -6.00 22.56
C LYS A 365 8.89 -4.87 23.11
N ILE A 366 9.51 -4.07 22.24
CA ILE A 366 10.40 -2.99 22.66
C ILE A 366 9.61 -1.80 23.22
N VAL A 367 8.49 -1.43 22.60
CA VAL A 367 7.70 -0.25 23.02
C VAL A 367 6.81 -0.52 24.24
N GLY A 368 6.44 -1.78 24.44
CA GLY A 368 5.50 -2.22 25.47
C GLY A 368 4.08 -1.71 25.25
N GLU A 369 3.19 -2.00 26.20
CA GLU A 369 1.77 -1.65 26.10
C GLU A 369 1.54 -0.16 25.85
N GLY A 370 0.55 0.14 25.00
CA GLY A 370 0.20 1.49 24.58
C GLY A 370 1.27 2.19 23.75
N GLY A 371 2.31 1.47 23.31
CA GLY A 371 3.30 1.95 22.37
C GLY A 371 2.79 1.97 20.92
N PHE A 372 3.61 2.55 20.05
CA PHE A 372 3.33 2.71 18.63
C PHE A 372 4.34 1.92 17.80
N VAL A 373 3.89 1.30 16.73
CA VAL A 373 4.76 0.66 15.74
C VAL A 373 4.46 1.30 14.39
N LEU A 374 5.46 1.85 13.72
CA LEU A 374 5.34 2.33 12.34
C LEU A 374 6.07 1.34 11.42
N VAL A 375 5.30 0.57 10.67
CA VAL A 375 5.78 -0.40 9.68
C VAL A 375 5.96 0.30 8.34
N VAL A 376 7.13 0.15 7.72
CA VAL A 376 7.44 0.64 6.37
C VAL A 376 7.72 -0.58 5.50
N THR A 377 6.86 -0.83 4.50
CA THR A 377 6.86 -2.07 3.70
C THR A 377 6.13 -1.83 2.37
N ASP A 378 6.33 -2.68 1.38
CA ASP A 378 5.46 -2.77 0.20
C ASP A 378 4.25 -3.69 0.43
N GLY A 379 4.22 -4.42 1.54
CA GLY A 379 3.12 -5.28 1.96
C GLY A 379 2.93 -6.53 1.11
N GLN A 380 3.94 -6.95 0.33
CA GLN A 380 3.84 -8.06 -0.62
C GLN A 380 3.89 -9.43 0.10
N VAL A 381 2.84 -9.75 0.87
CA VAL A 381 2.68 -11.00 1.62
C VAL A 381 1.36 -11.72 1.29
N MET A 382 1.30 -13.02 1.53
CA MET A 382 0.08 -13.83 1.50
C MET A 382 -0.20 -14.41 2.89
N GLY A 383 -1.44 -14.81 3.16
CA GLY A 383 -1.82 -15.30 4.49
C GLY A 383 -2.07 -14.15 5.47
N THR A 384 -2.79 -13.13 5.00
CA THR A 384 -2.92 -11.85 5.71
C THR A 384 -3.76 -11.95 6.98
N GLU A 385 -4.77 -12.82 7.02
CA GLU A 385 -5.67 -12.98 8.16
C GLU A 385 -4.97 -13.47 9.45
N GLU A 386 -3.95 -14.33 9.34
CA GLU A 386 -3.14 -14.79 10.47
C GLU A 386 -2.24 -13.66 10.99
N ILE A 387 -1.70 -12.86 10.07
CA ILE A 387 -0.90 -11.68 10.43
C ILE A 387 -1.78 -10.66 11.18
N LEU A 388 -3.00 -10.42 10.69
CA LEU A 388 -4.00 -9.58 11.37
C LEU A 388 -4.38 -10.14 12.75
N ALA A 389 -4.58 -11.46 12.87
CA ALA A 389 -4.85 -12.11 14.15
C ALA A 389 -3.68 -11.98 15.15
N GLN A 390 -2.43 -11.96 14.67
CA GLN A 390 -1.26 -11.69 15.50
C GLN A 390 -1.16 -10.22 15.91
N ALA A 391 -1.45 -9.29 15.01
CA ALA A 391 -1.43 -7.85 15.28
C ALA A 391 -2.42 -7.47 16.39
N ARG A 392 -3.65 -8.00 16.34
CA ARG A 392 -4.70 -7.79 17.36
C ARG A 392 -4.27 -8.20 18.79
N LYS A 393 -3.24 -9.05 18.93
CA LYS A 393 -2.72 -9.52 20.23
C LYS A 393 -1.61 -8.65 20.82
N GLN A 394 -1.04 -7.71 20.06
CA GLN A 394 0.18 -7.00 20.47
C GLN A 394 -0.05 -5.82 21.44
N ASN A 395 -1.29 -5.42 21.73
CA ASN A 395 -1.64 -4.29 22.62
C ASN A 395 -0.83 -2.99 22.33
N VAL A 396 -0.55 -2.77 21.04
CA VAL A 396 0.09 -1.58 20.47
C VAL A 396 -0.73 -1.12 19.27
N ARG A 397 -0.55 0.13 18.86
CA ARG A 397 -1.14 0.67 17.64
C ARG A 397 -0.13 0.57 16.51
N ILE A 398 -0.50 -0.04 15.40
CA ILE A 398 0.35 -0.25 14.22
C ILE A 398 -0.06 0.74 13.13
N PHE A 399 0.90 1.52 12.66
CA PHE A 399 0.79 2.43 11.53
C PHE A 399 1.56 1.83 10.36
N CYS A 400 1.04 2.00 9.14
CA CYS A 400 1.65 1.40 7.95
C CYS A 400 1.95 2.48 6.91
N LEU A 401 3.20 2.53 6.47
CA LEU A 401 3.60 3.28 5.28
C LEU A 401 3.84 2.27 4.16
N GLY A 402 2.86 2.15 3.26
CA GLY A 402 2.96 1.34 2.06
C GLY A 402 3.77 2.06 0.99
N ILE A 403 4.81 1.43 0.47
CA ILE A 403 5.69 1.99 -0.56
C ILE A 403 5.63 1.12 -1.82
N GLY A 404 5.55 1.77 -2.97
CA GLY A 404 5.80 1.13 -4.26
C GLY A 404 4.66 1.25 -5.27
N SER A 405 4.87 0.73 -6.47
CA SER A 405 3.90 0.86 -7.57
C SER A 405 2.66 0.00 -7.40
N ALA A 406 2.75 -1.08 -6.61
CA ALA A 406 1.70 -2.08 -6.44
C ALA A 406 1.67 -2.63 -5.00
N SER A 407 1.75 -1.73 -4.01
CA SER A 407 1.67 -2.10 -2.59
C SER A 407 0.30 -2.70 -2.24
N GLN A 408 0.23 -3.70 -1.36
CA GLN A 408 -1.06 -4.30 -0.96
C GLN A 408 -1.87 -3.40 -0.02
N ASP A 409 -2.63 -2.48 -0.60
CA ASP A 409 -3.39 -1.45 0.12
C ASP A 409 -4.45 -2.03 1.07
N ARG A 410 -5.21 -3.03 0.59
CA ARG A 410 -6.24 -3.74 1.35
C ARG A 410 -5.66 -4.31 2.63
N PHE A 411 -4.54 -5.01 2.55
CA PHE A 411 -3.93 -5.64 3.70
C PHE A 411 -3.37 -4.63 4.69
N LEU A 412 -2.58 -3.66 4.23
CA LEU A 412 -1.94 -2.69 5.12
C LEU A 412 -2.96 -1.75 5.79
N ALA A 413 -4.06 -1.41 5.10
CA ALA A 413 -5.18 -0.70 5.70
C ALA A 413 -5.84 -1.54 6.81
N LEU A 414 -6.12 -2.82 6.54
CA LEU A 414 -6.69 -3.72 7.56
C LEU A 414 -5.75 -3.92 8.75
N LEU A 415 -4.44 -4.00 8.52
CA LEU A 415 -3.44 -4.14 9.59
C LEU A 415 -3.42 -2.94 10.52
N ALA A 416 -3.44 -1.74 9.95
CA ALA A 416 -3.50 -0.52 10.71
C ALA A 416 -4.84 -0.40 11.47
N GLU A 417 -5.96 -0.59 10.78
CA GLU A 417 -7.31 -0.49 11.36
C GLU A 417 -7.54 -1.51 12.49
N ALA A 418 -7.04 -2.75 12.35
CA ALA A 418 -7.17 -3.81 13.35
C ALA A 418 -6.51 -3.49 14.70
N THR A 419 -5.64 -2.48 14.75
CA THR A 419 -4.95 -2.02 15.96
C THR A 419 -5.24 -0.55 16.28
N GLY A 420 -6.16 0.10 15.55
CA GLY A 420 -6.49 1.52 15.72
C GLY A 420 -5.39 2.49 15.26
N GLY A 421 -4.49 2.05 14.38
CA GLY A 421 -3.53 2.91 13.70
C GLY A 421 -4.02 3.38 12.33
N VAL A 422 -3.10 3.90 11.52
CA VAL A 422 -3.40 4.53 10.21
C VAL A 422 -2.43 4.01 9.16
N SER A 423 -2.90 3.85 7.92
CA SER A 423 -2.05 3.56 6.77
C SER A 423 -1.96 4.76 5.82
N ARG A 424 -0.79 5.00 5.24
CA ARG A 424 -0.58 5.87 4.07
C ARG A 424 0.16 5.08 2.99
N PHE A 425 -0.12 5.40 1.73
CA PHE A 425 0.52 4.77 0.58
C PHE A 425 1.25 5.80 -0.26
N VAL A 426 2.43 5.45 -0.77
CA VAL A 426 3.29 6.34 -1.56
C VAL A 426 3.77 5.60 -2.80
N THR A 427 3.56 6.18 -3.97
CA THR A 427 4.13 5.68 -5.23
C THR A 427 5.61 6.07 -5.36
N PRO A 428 6.40 5.38 -6.21
CA PRO A 428 7.83 5.69 -6.39
C PRO A 428 8.13 7.11 -6.87
N LYS A 429 7.15 7.77 -7.50
CA LYS A 429 7.27 9.12 -8.05
C LYS A 429 6.97 10.22 -7.02
N GLU A 430 6.48 9.85 -5.84
CA GLU A 430 6.10 10.78 -4.79
C GLU A 430 7.20 11.01 -3.75
N ARG A 431 7.03 12.11 -3.02
CA ARG A 431 7.82 12.47 -1.84
C ARG A 431 7.39 11.66 -0.63
N VAL A 432 8.11 10.57 -0.39
CA VAL A 432 7.85 9.64 0.72
C VAL A 432 8.01 10.30 2.09
N ASP A 433 8.91 11.26 2.23
CA ASP A 433 9.19 11.97 3.47
C ASP A 433 7.99 12.81 3.93
N ILE A 434 7.26 13.44 3.01
CA ILE A 434 6.04 14.19 3.32
C ILE A 434 4.97 13.25 3.87
N ALA A 435 4.65 12.19 3.14
CA ALA A 435 3.67 11.21 3.55
C ALA A 435 4.05 10.51 4.86
N ALA A 436 5.34 10.24 5.07
CA ALA A 436 5.85 9.65 6.32
C ALA A 436 5.70 10.60 7.51
N VAL A 437 6.03 11.88 7.34
CA VAL A 437 5.89 12.89 8.40
C VAL A 437 4.41 13.15 8.72
N ASP A 438 3.53 13.17 7.71
CA ASP A 438 2.09 13.33 7.93
C ASP A 438 1.48 12.10 8.63
N LEU A 439 1.88 10.88 8.24
CA LEU A 439 1.53 9.66 8.96
C LEU A 439 2.07 9.71 10.40
N PHE A 440 3.32 10.10 10.59
CA PHE A 440 3.94 10.22 11.91
C PHE A 440 3.26 11.29 12.78
N ALA A 441 2.76 12.37 12.20
CA ALA A 441 1.97 13.38 12.90
C ALA A 441 0.61 12.85 13.38
N SER A 442 0.04 11.85 12.70
CA SER A 442 -1.18 11.15 13.16
C SER A 442 -0.93 10.22 14.36
N ILE A 443 0.35 9.91 14.66
CA ILE A 443 0.74 9.13 15.84
C ILE A 443 0.65 10.04 17.07
N ALA A 444 -0.57 10.19 17.56
CA ALA A 444 -0.88 11.03 18.70
C ALA A 444 -2.02 10.39 19.53
N PRO A 445 -2.27 10.90 20.74
CA PRO A 445 -3.52 10.64 21.45
C PRO A 445 -4.75 10.90 20.56
N PRO A 446 -5.91 10.25 20.83
CA PRO A 446 -7.14 10.54 20.12
C PRO A 446 -7.57 12.01 20.32
N VAL A 447 -8.15 12.63 19.28
CA VAL A 447 -8.76 13.97 19.35
C VAL A 447 -10.14 13.92 20.04
N ALA A 448 -10.81 12.77 19.99
CA ALA A 448 -12.03 12.47 20.73
C ALA A 448 -12.07 10.98 21.07
N ALA A 449 -12.60 10.65 22.25
CA ALA A 449 -12.77 9.27 22.71
C ALA A 449 -14.14 9.13 23.37
N GLY A 450 -14.76 7.96 23.27
CA GLY A 450 -16.14 7.76 23.72
C GLY A 450 -17.16 8.50 22.85
N VAL A 451 -16.94 8.52 21.53
CA VAL A 451 -17.92 9.08 20.59
C VAL A 451 -19.16 8.19 20.55
N GLU A 452 -20.30 8.78 20.88
CA GLU A 452 -21.62 8.17 20.84
C GLU A 452 -22.47 8.84 19.76
N LEU A 453 -23.25 8.04 19.04
CA LEU A 453 -24.19 8.51 18.02
C LEU A 453 -25.64 8.39 18.50
N THR A 454 -26.44 9.40 18.20
CA THR A 454 -27.89 9.42 18.45
C THR A 454 -28.65 9.97 17.24
N GLY A 455 -29.95 9.67 17.17
CA GLY A 455 -30.84 10.14 16.09
C GLY A 455 -30.93 9.23 14.87
N ALA A 456 -30.30 8.05 14.89
CA ALA A 456 -30.38 7.04 13.84
C ALA A 456 -30.11 5.65 14.42
N ASP A 457 -30.42 4.62 13.65
CA ASP A 457 -30.07 3.23 13.98
C ASP A 457 -28.72 2.88 13.38
N PHE A 458 -27.87 2.18 14.13
CA PHE A 458 -26.52 1.80 13.72
C PHE A 458 -26.35 0.30 13.86
N ALA A 459 -26.47 -0.43 12.74
CA ALA A 459 -26.26 -1.88 12.72
C ALA A 459 -24.82 -2.25 13.10
N VAL A 460 -23.86 -1.38 12.77
CA VAL A 460 -22.47 -1.45 13.20
C VAL A 460 -22.13 -0.14 13.90
N LEU A 461 -21.68 -0.22 15.14
CA LEU A 461 -21.23 0.96 15.86
C LEU A 461 -19.96 1.51 15.21
N PRO A 462 -19.88 2.82 14.94
CA PRO A 462 -18.68 3.43 14.41
C PRO A 462 -17.53 3.39 15.44
N PRO A 463 -16.29 3.70 15.03
CA PRO A 463 -15.18 3.84 15.97
C PRO A 463 -15.52 4.83 17.10
N VAL A 464 -15.34 4.42 18.35
CA VAL A 464 -15.59 5.29 19.52
C VAL A 464 -14.44 6.29 19.76
N THR A 465 -13.35 6.18 19.00
CA THR A 465 -12.18 7.06 19.08
C THR A 465 -11.90 7.67 17.71
N VAL A 466 -11.56 8.96 17.70
CA VAL A 466 -11.16 9.72 16.52
C VAL A 466 -9.70 10.13 16.69
N HIS A 467 -8.90 9.96 15.64
CA HIS A 467 -7.48 10.33 15.63
C HIS A 467 -7.23 11.47 14.64
N ALA A 468 -6.23 12.30 14.94
CA ALA A 468 -5.89 13.43 14.09
C ALA A 468 -5.48 12.96 12.68
N GLY A 469 -6.00 13.63 11.65
CA GLY A 469 -5.75 13.30 10.25
C GLY A 469 -6.49 12.07 9.72
N VAL A 470 -7.41 11.50 10.51
CA VAL A 470 -8.21 10.33 10.13
C VAL A 470 -9.69 10.70 10.19
N PRO A 471 -10.32 10.96 9.03
CA PRO A 471 -11.74 11.19 8.99
C PRO A 471 -12.51 10.03 9.61
N TRP A 472 -13.48 10.39 10.43
CA TRP A 472 -14.35 9.47 11.10
C TRP A 472 -15.52 9.09 10.20
N VAL A 473 -15.74 7.78 10.00
CA VAL A 473 -16.76 7.25 9.09
C VAL A 473 -17.83 6.51 9.89
N ALA A 474 -19.09 6.76 9.56
CA ALA A 474 -20.23 6.05 10.12
C ALA A 474 -21.27 5.73 9.04
N PHE A 475 -21.87 4.55 9.14
CA PHE A 475 -23.03 4.14 8.35
C PHE A 475 -24.21 3.93 9.30
N GLY A 476 -25.39 4.42 8.93
CA GLY A 476 -26.58 4.26 9.76
C GLY A 476 -27.86 4.23 8.93
N GLU A 477 -28.96 3.92 9.61
CA GLU A 477 -30.29 3.81 9.03
C GLU A 477 -31.25 4.86 9.62
N ARG A 478 -32.18 5.34 8.79
CA ARG A 478 -33.29 6.22 9.19
C ARG A 478 -34.41 6.22 8.17
N ASP A 479 -35.63 6.39 8.65
CA ASP A 479 -36.83 6.41 7.79
C ASP A 479 -37.14 7.79 7.18
N ALA A 480 -36.57 8.87 7.71
CA ALA A 480 -36.83 10.23 7.25
C ALA A 480 -35.60 11.14 7.41
N PRO A 481 -35.52 12.26 6.65
CA PRO A 481 -34.51 13.29 6.85
C PRO A 481 -34.52 13.84 8.27
N GLY A 482 -33.37 14.33 8.73
CA GLY A 482 -33.25 14.91 10.07
C GLY A 482 -31.84 14.94 10.60
N GLU A 483 -31.70 15.08 11.91
CA GLU A 483 -30.40 15.28 12.56
C GLU A 483 -29.80 13.96 13.09
N VAL A 484 -28.51 13.74 12.86
CA VAL A 484 -27.68 12.76 13.61
C VAL A 484 -26.75 13.56 14.52
N VAL A 485 -26.62 13.18 15.78
CA VAL A 485 -25.72 13.86 16.73
C VAL A 485 -24.62 12.92 17.18
N ALA A 486 -23.37 13.35 16.99
CA ALA A 486 -22.20 12.76 17.62
C ALA A 486 -21.84 13.54 18.89
N SER A 487 -21.66 12.84 20.02
CA SER A 487 -21.25 13.44 21.30
C SER A 487 -20.14 12.65 21.96
N TRP A 488 -19.24 13.34 22.66
CA TRP A 488 -18.15 12.74 23.43
C TRP A 488 -17.80 13.63 24.63
N PRO A 489 -17.01 13.15 25.61
CA PRO A 489 -16.47 14.00 26.66
C PRO A 489 -15.65 15.15 26.07
N GLY A 490 -16.23 16.35 26.07
CA GLY A 490 -15.58 17.57 25.54
C GLY A 490 -16.24 18.19 24.30
N GLY A 491 -17.24 17.55 23.68
CA GLY A 491 -17.89 18.15 22.52
C GLY A 491 -19.13 17.42 21.98
N ARG A 492 -19.81 18.10 21.06
CA ARG A 492 -20.92 17.55 20.26
C ARG A 492 -20.95 18.18 18.87
N ILE A 493 -21.33 17.40 17.86
CA ILE A 493 -21.54 17.85 16.48
C ILE A 493 -22.86 17.27 16.00
N ALA A 494 -23.65 18.08 15.30
CA ALA A 494 -24.87 17.67 14.63
C ALA A 494 -24.67 17.62 13.12
N PHE A 495 -25.22 16.61 12.48
CA PHE A 495 -25.19 16.40 11.04
C PHE A 495 -26.61 16.35 10.51
N ASP A 496 -26.93 17.20 9.53
CA ASP A 496 -28.19 17.13 8.82
C ASP A 496 -28.08 16.03 7.75
N ILE A 497 -28.94 15.02 7.84
CA ILE A 497 -29.07 14.02 6.78
C ILE A 497 -30.22 14.46 5.88
N PRO A 498 -29.91 14.79 4.62
CA PRO A 498 -30.87 15.36 3.69
C PRO A 498 -31.90 14.32 3.21
N ALA A 499 -32.79 14.75 2.32
CA ALA A 499 -33.64 13.83 1.58
C ALA A 499 -32.79 12.77 0.83
N PRO A 500 -33.28 11.52 0.73
CA PRO A 500 -32.63 10.49 -0.07
C PRO A 500 -32.32 10.96 -1.49
N ASP A 501 -31.11 10.64 -1.92
CA ASP A 501 -30.65 10.88 -3.28
C ASP A 501 -30.67 9.55 -4.06
N PRO A 502 -31.65 9.34 -4.95
CA PRO A 502 -31.81 8.09 -5.68
C PRO A 502 -30.58 7.71 -6.50
N ALA A 503 -29.74 8.68 -6.89
CA ALA A 503 -28.55 8.42 -7.69
C ALA A 503 -27.43 7.71 -6.91
N VAL A 504 -27.46 7.78 -5.57
CA VAL A 504 -26.44 7.15 -4.70
C VAL A 504 -27.04 6.14 -3.72
N ALA A 505 -28.36 5.96 -3.70
CA ALA A 505 -29.05 5.11 -2.73
C ALA A 505 -28.52 3.68 -2.67
N ASP A 506 -28.41 3.01 -3.82
CA ASP A 506 -27.82 1.68 -3.90
C ASP A 506 -26.33 1.69 -3.52
N ALA A 507 -25.59 2.72 -3.90
CA ALA A 507 -24.15 2.79 -3.62
C ALA A 507 -23.86 2.88 -2.11
N VAL A 508 -24.62 3.69 -1.36
CA VAL A 508 -24.47 3.81 0.10
C VAL A 508 -24.68 2.46 0.78
N ARG A 509 -25.76 1.77 0.41
CA ARG A 509 -26.07 0.43 0.90
C ARG A 509 -24.97 -0.56 0.55
N LEU A 510 -24.51 -0.59 -0.70
CA LEU A 510 -23.52 -1.58 -1.14
C LEU A 510 -22.11 -1.30 -0.57
N LEU A 511 -21.74 -0.04 -0.34
CA LEU A 511 -20.47 0.32 0.33
C LEU A 511 -20.43 -0.11 1.80
N GLU A 512 -21.55 0.02 2.51
CA GLU A 512 -21.68 -0.53 3.86
C GLU A 512 -21.47 -2.06 3.83
N GLY A 513 -22.14 -2.74 2.89
CA GLY A 513 -22.03 -4.18 2.71
C GLY A 513 -20.61 -4.66 2.41
N SER A 514 -19.91 -3.97 1.49
CA SER A 514 -18.53 -4.34 1.12
C SER A 514 -17.60 -4.20 2.31
N ARG A 515 -17.71 -3.11 3.09
CA ARG A 515 -16.91 -2.91 4.30
C ARG A 515 -17.19 -3.98 5.36
N ARG A 516 -18.46 -4.35 5.58
CA ARG A 516 -18.85 -5.40 6.54
C ARG A 516 -18.31 -6.78 6.12
N ILE A 517 -18.36 -7.09 4.83
CA ILE A 517 -17.76 -8.33 4.28
C ILE A 517 -16.26 -8.32 4.48
N THR A 518 -15.57 -7.25 4.10
CA THR A 518 -14.11 -7.11 4.27
C THR A 518 -13.68 -7.25 5.75
N ASP A 519 -14.37 -6.59 6.67
CA ASP A 519 -14.07 -6.70 8.11
C ASP A 519 -14.28 -8.13 8.64
N LEU A 520 -15.35 -8.80 8.23
CA LEU A 520 -15.61 -10.18 8.63
C LEU A 520 -14.57 -11.16 8.08
N GLU A 521 -14.23 -11.04 6.79
CA GLU A 521 -13.18 -11.84 6.14
C GLU A 521 -11.82 -11.66 6.83
N SER A 522 -11.49 -10.43 7.24
CA SER A 522 -10.24 -10.11 7.95
C SER A 522 -10.06 -10.83 9.31
N ARG A 523 -11.12 -11.47 9.81
CA ARG A 523 -11.15 -12.23 11.07
C ARG A 523 -11.17 -13.75 10.83
N MET A 524 -11.27 -14.19 9.57
CA MET A 524 -11.36 -15.60 9.20
C MET A 524 -9.97 -16.23 9.05
N THR A 525 -9.40 -16.71 10.16
CA THR A 525 -8.20 -17.57 10.14
C THR A 525 -8.54 -19.01 9.71
N PRO A 526 -7.57 -19.82 9.26
CA PRO A 526 -7.76 -21.24 8.99
C PRO A 526 -8.39 -21.95 10.20
N GLY A 527 -9.44 -22.72 9.94
CA GLY A 527 -10.27 -23.32 11.00
C GLY A 527 -11.32 -22.39 11.60
N ALA A 528 -11.61 -21.24 10.96
CA ALA A 528 -12.71 -20.35 11.34
C ALA A 528 -14.00 -21.13 11.61
N GLU A 529 -14.68 -20.78 12.70
CA GLU A 529 -15.91 -21.44 13.12
C GLU A 529 -16.98 -21.32 12.03
N LYS A 530 -17.76 -22.39 11.85
CA LYS A 530 -18.94 -22.42 10.96
C LYS A 530 -19.83 -21.18 11.09
N SER A 531 -19.94 -20.62 12.30
CA SER A 531 -20.67 -19.39 12.60
C SER A 531 -20.23 -18.17 11.78
N LEU A 532 -18.92 -17.96 11.56
CA LEU A 532 -18.43 -16.82 10.77
C LEU A 532 -18.75 -17.00 9.28
N THR A 533 -18.62 -18.23 8.77
CA THR A 533 -19.00 -18.55 7.38
C THR A 533 -20.49 -18.33 7.15
N ASP A 534 -21.35 -18.77 8.07
CA ASP A 534 -22.80 -18.57 7.97
C ASP A 534 -23.16 -17.07 8.00
N GLN A 535 -22.48 -16.27 8.82
CA GLN A 535 -22.63 -14.81 8.83
C GLN A 535 -22.17 -14.18 7.51
N LEU A 536 -21.06 -14.65 6.93
CA LEU A 536 -20.54 -14.15 5.66
C LEU A 536 -21.51 -14.43 4.50
N VAL A 537 -22.11 -15.62 4.48
CA VAL A 537 -23.16 -15.98 3.53
C VAL A 537 -24.36 -15.07 3.69
N ALA A 538 -24.84 -14.85 4.93
CA ALA A 538 -25.98 -13.97 5.18
C ALA A 538 -25.74 -12.52 4.71
N LEU A 539 -24.54 -11.96 4.97
CA LEU A 539 -24.15 -10.64 4.45
C LEU A 539 -24.08 -10.63 2.92
N SER A 540 -23.52 -11.68 2.32
CA SER A 540 -23.43 -11.80 0.87
C SER A 540 -24.82 -11.82 0.23
N GLU A 541 -25.76 -12.58 0.79
CA GLU A 541 -27.15 -12.66 0.34
C GLU A 541 -27.92 -11.33 0.58
N GLU A 542 -27.75 -10.68 1.73
CA GLU A 542 -28.39 -9.39 2.05
C GLU A 542 -27.97 -8.28 1.08
N TYR A 543 -26.66 -8.15 0.84
CA TYR A 543 -26.11 -7.09 0.02
C TYR A 543 -26.04 -7.46 -1.47
N GLY A 544 -26.11 -8.75 -1.79
CA GLY A 544 -25.87 -9.27 -3.13
C GLY A 544 -24.40 -9.19 -3.54
N LEU A 545 -23.48 -9.22 -2.59
CA LEU A 545 -22.04 -9.06 -2.82
C LEU A 545 -21.33 -10.41 -2.72
N ALA A 546 -20.38 -10.66 -3.62
CA ALA A 546 -19.50 -11.81 -3.54
C ALA A 546 -18.54 -11.70 -2.35
N SER A 547 -18.11 -12.87 -1.88
CA SER A 547 -17.20 -13.04 -0.74
C SER A 547 -16.46 -14.37 -0.88
N ARG A 548 -15.62 -14.72 0.10
CA ARG A 548 -15.03 -16.07 0.20
C ARG A 548 -16.06 -17.21 0.31
N ALA A 549 -17.33 -16.92 0.60
CA ALA A 549 -18.40 -17.91 0.73
C ALA A 549 -19.42 -17.90 -0.43
N CYS A 550 -19.49 -16.81 -1.20
CA CYS A 550 -20.42 -16.67 -2.32
C CYS A 550 -19.71 -16.13 -3.57
N SER A 551 -19.89 -16.81 -4.72
CA SER A 551 -19.29 -16.46 -6.01
C SER A 551 -20.35 -16.05 -7.03
N LEU A 552 -19.90 -15.41 -8.10
CA LEU A 552 -20.74 -15.00 -9.22
C LEU A 552 -20.54 -15.97 -10.39
N VAL A 553 -21.62 -16.47 -10.98
CA VAL A 553 -21.55 -17.40 -12.13
C VAL A 553 -22.58 -17.04 -13.20
N ALA A 554 -22.25 -17.25 -14.47
CA ALA A 554 -23.18 -17.20 -15.59
C ALA A 554 -22.85 -18.29 -16.61
N VAL A 555 -23.87 -18.94 -17.18
CA VAL A 555 -23.72 -19.96 -18.23
C VAL A 555 -24.62 -19.61 -19.41
N ILE A 556 -24.02 -19.53 -20.60
CA ILE A 556 -24.68 -19.09 -21.82
C ILE A 556 -24.62 -20.22 -22.85
N LYS A 557 -25.79 -20.71 -23.24
CA LYS A 557 -25.92 -21.69 -24.32
C LYS A 557 -25.77 -20.97 -25.66
N GLN A 558 -24.87 -21.45 -26.49
CA GLN A 558 -24.63 -20.91 -27.82
C GLN A 558 -24.95 -21.95 -28.89
N GLU A 559 -25.30 -21.47 -30.08
CA GLU A 559 -25.47 -22.38 -31.22
C GLU A 559 -24.11 -23.02 -31.57
N GLY A 560 -24.11 -24.35 -31.75
CA GLY A 560 -22.89 -25.10 -32.06
C GLY A 560 -22.07 -25.59 -30.86
N ASP A 561 -22.58 -25.47 -29.63
CA ASP A 561 -21.92 -26.04 -28.44
C ASP A 561 -21.72 -27.55 -28.59
N GLN A 562 -20.52 -28.02 -28.23
CA GLN A 562 -20.14 -29.43 -28.32
C GLN A 562 -19.82 -29.97 -26.92
N ALA A 563 -20.72 -30.81 -26.40
CA ALA A 563 -20.52 -31.45 -25.11
C ALA A 563 -19.28 -32.39 -25.13
N GLY A 564 -18.51 -32.37 -24.05
CA GLY A 564 -17.34 -33.24 -23.83
C GLY A 564 -16.03 -32.74 -24.45
N ALA A 565 -16.03 -31.65 -25.22
CA ALA A 565 -14.82 -31.00 -25.72
C ALA A 565 -14.34 -29.94 -24.71
N LEU A 566 -13.54 -30.37 -23.72
CA LEU A 566 -13.01 -29.44 -22.71
C LEU A 566 -12.05 -28.42 -23.34
N PRO A 567 -12.18 -27.13 -22.99
CA PRO A 567 -11.30 -26.09 -23.50
C PRO A 567 -9.89 -26.20 -22.91
N ALA A 568 -8.91 -25.59 -23.57
CA ALA A 568 -7.56 -25.48 -23.04
C ALA A 568 -7.45 -24.26 -22.11
N THR A 569 -6.91 -24.48 -20.91
CA THR A 569 -6.72 -23.41 -19.94
C THR A 569 -5.53 -22.50 -20.32
N ARG A 570 -5.75 -21.19 -20.20
CA ARG A 570 -4.77 -20.13 -20.37
C ARG A 570 -4.87 -19.15 -19.21
N VAL A 571 -3.83 -19.09 -18.40
CA VAL A 571 -3.72 -18.07 -17.35
C VAL A 571 -3.16 -16.80 -17.99
N ILE A 572 -3.84 -15.66 -17.78
CA ILE A 572 -3.39 -14.37 -18.29
C ILE A 572 -2.14 -13.93 -17.53
N PRO A 573 -1.01 -13.69 -18.20
CA PRO A 573 0.20 -13.19 -17.57
C PRO A 573 0.01 -11.74 -17.09
N VAL A 574 0.81 -11.35 -16.08
CA VAL A 574 0.90 -9.97 -15.58
C VAL A 574 2.36 -9.53 -15.59
N GLY A 575 2.62 -8.25 -15.83
CA GLY A 575 3.97 -7.70 -15.77
C GLY A 575 4.37 -7.39 -14.33
N MET A 576 5.66 -7.50 -14.03
CA MET A 576 6.22 -6.99 -12.78
C MET A 576 5.85 -5.51 -12.60
N PRO A 577 5.61 -5.06 -11.34
CA PRO A 577 5.46 -3.65 -11.06
C PRO A 577 6.67 -2.83 -11.52
N ASP A 578 6.45 -1.58 -11.93
CA ASP A 578 7.43 -0.68 -12.58
C ASP A 578 8.73 -0.48 -11.77
N ASP A 579 8.65 -0.61 -10.45
CA ASP A 579 9.73 -0.41 -9.48
C ASP A 579 10.25 -1.71 -8.86
N THR A 580 9.75 -2.87 -9.29
CA THR A 580 10.13 -4.18 -8.72
C THR A 580 10.95 -4.98 -9.72
N GLU A 581 12.18 -5.35 -9.34
CA GLU A 581 13.04 -6.18 -10.17
C GLU A 581 12.58 -7.65 -10.17
N PHE A 582 12.42 -8.27 -11.34
CA PHE A 582 12.03 -9.67 -11.46
C PHE A 582 12.92 -10.63 -10.65
N ASP A 583 14.24 -10.42 -10.72
CA ASP A 583 15.22 -11.30 -10.07
C ASP A 583 15.21 -11.20 -8.54
N SER A 584 14.55 -10.18 -7.97
CA SER A 584 14.34 -10.08 -6.51
C SER A 584 13.44 -11.19 -5.96
N TYR A 585 12.59 -11.76 -6.81
CA TYR A 585 11.65 -12.84 -6.51
C TYR A 585 12.08 -14.18 -7.09
N PHE A 586 12.52 -14.17 -8.35
CA PHE A 586 12.71 -15.39 -9.14
C PHE A 586 14.19 -15.64 -9.49
N GLY A 587 15.11 -14.79 -9.02
CA GLY A 587 16.54 -14.96 -9.24
C GLY A 587 17.09 -16.24 -8.58
N ALA A 588 18.15 -16.80 -9.17
CA ALA A 588 18.81 -17.97 -8.59
C ALA A 588 19.35 -17.65 -7.19
N PRO A 589 19.18 -18.54 -6.19
CA PRO A 589 19.74 -18.30 -4.87
C PRO A 589 21.26 -18.17 -4.99
N VAL A 590 21.81 -17.06 -4.47
CA VAL A 590 23.26 -16.91 -4.32
C VAL A 590 23.74 -18.05 -3.43
N MET A 591 24.39 -19.03 -4.04
CA MET A 591 25.01 -20.17 -3.36
C MET A 591 26.06 -19.67 -2.36
N ALA A 592 25.67 -19.48 -1.10
CA ALA A 592 26.61 -19.46 0.01
C ALA A 592 27.18 -20.88 0.14
N GLY A 593 28.47 -21.03 -0.12
CA GLY A 593 29.10 -22.29 -0.47
C GLY A 593 29.02 -23.43 0.56
N GLY A 594 28.88 -24.65 0.04
CA GLY A 594 29.07 -25.92 0.75
C GLY A 594 28.17 -27.02 0.19
N PRO A 595 28.69 -28.20 -0.22
CA PRO A 595 27.87 -29.23 -0.84
C PRO A 595 27.02 -29.92 0.23
N VAL A 596 25.71 -29.68 0.21
CA VAL A 596 24.75 -30.54 0.92
C VAL A 596 24.26 -31.56 -0.09
N MET A 597 24.77 -32.79 -0.01
CA MET A 597 24.15 -33.93 -0.68
C MET A 597 22.81 -34.23 0.01
N MET A 598 21.70 -33.84 -0.62
CA MET A 598 20.36 -34.33 -0.30
C MET A 598 19.95 -35.37 -1.35
N SER A 599 19.69 -36.58 -0.90
CA SER A 599 19.11 -37.67 -1.67
C SER A 599 17.69 -37.32 -2.12
N ALA A 600 17.40 -37.46 -3.42
CA ALA A 600 16.08 -37.25 -4.00
C ALA A 600 15.03 -38.24 -3.44
N PRO A 601 13.82 -37.78 -3.07
CA PRO A 601 12.64 -38.63 -3.08
C PRO A 601 12.03 -38.64 -4.48
N ALA A 602 11.53 -39.81 -4.88
CA ALA A 602 10.82 -40.02 -6.14
C ALA A 602 9.54 -39.17 -6.22
N ALA A 603 9.24 -38.69 -7.43
CA ALA A 603 8.06 -37.91 -7.78
C ALA A 603 6.74 -38.67 -7.49
N PRO A 604 5.68 -38.00 -7.02
CA PRO A 604 4.32 -38.46 -7.22
C PRO A 604 3.73 -37.80 -8.47
N GLY A 605 3.38 -38.61 -9.45
CA GLY A 605 2.54 -38.21 -10.58
C GLY A 605 1.12 -37.87 -10.10
N ILE A 606 0.57 -36.83 -10.72
CA ILE A 606 -0.82 -36.39 -10.58
C ILE A 606 -1.74 -37.53 -11.04
N VAL A 607 -2.56 -38.07 -10.13
CA VAL A 607 -3.60 -39.07 -10.47
C VAL A 607 -4.96 -38.56 -10.05
N ARG A 608 -5.77 -38.28 -11.08
CA ARG A 608 -7.23 -38.21 -11.11
C ARG A 608 -7.85 -39.34 -10.29
N ARG A 609 -8.78 -39.02 -9.38
CA ARG A 609 -9.64 -40.03 -8.74
C ARG A 609 -10.81 -40.37 -9.65
N ARG A 610 -10.86 -41.61 -10.15
CA ARG A 610 -12.10 -42.35 -10.43
C ARG A 610 -12.25 -43.44 -9.37
N LEU A 611 -13.47 -43.61 -8.86
CA LEU A 611 -13.89 -44.74 -8.05
C LEU A 611 -13.92 -46.03 -8.88
N ALA A 612 -13.35 -47.13 -8.34
CA ALA A 612 -13.90 -48.49 -8.34
C ALA A 612 -12.92 -49.51 -7.71
N ASP A 613 -13.31 -50.04 -6.56
CA ASP A 613 -13.29 -51.43 -6.07
C ASP A 613 -12.20 -52.49 -6.40
N LEU A 614 -11.94 -53.27 -5.34
CA LEU A 614 -11.56 -54.70 -5.22
C LEU A 614 -10.07 -55.14 -5.12
N SER A 615 -9.78 -55.66 -3.92
CA SER A 615 -9.07 -56.92 -3.59
C SER A 615 -7.54 -56.95 -3.52
N GLY A 616 -7.05 -57.62 -2.45
CA GLY A 616 -5.86 -58.48 -2.53
C GLY A 616 -4.67 -58.10 -1.65
N GLU A 617 -4.42 -58.94 -0.64
CA GLU A 617 -3.19 -59.08 0.17
C GLU A 617 -1.92 -59.19 -0.71
N THR A 618 -0.67 -58.86 -0.32
CA THR A 618 0.18 -59.54 0.68
C THR A 618 1.54 -58.84 0.86
N ASN A 619 2.06 -58.91 2.09
CA ASN A 619 3.46 -58.89 2.60
C ASN A 619 4.66 -59.06 1.63
N ALA A 620 5.77 -58.33 1.88
CA ALA A 620 7.10 -58.92 2.18
C ALA A 620 8.20 -57.87 2.52
N LYS A 621 9.03 -58.23 3.51
CA LYS A 621 10.24 -57.56 4.05
C LYS A 621 11.49 -57.83 3.19
N MET A 622 12.52 -56.96 3.26
CA MET A 622 13.95 -57.27 3.52
C MET A 622 14.89 -56.08 3.18
N THR A 623 15.60 -55.49 4.16
CA THR A 623 17.00 -55.68 4.62
C THR A 623 18.12 -55.01 3.81
N ARG A 624 18.94 -54.24 4.56
CA ARG A 624 20.18 -53.53 4.19
C ARG A 624 21.34 -54.47 3.88
N SER A 625 22.19 -54.07 2.93
CA SER A 625 23.56 -54.57 2.75
C SER A 625 24.50 -53.45 2.27
N THR A 626 25.73 -53.52 2.77
CA THR A 626 26.89 -52.61 2.72
C THR A 626 27.76 -52.76 1.47
N LEU A 627 28.45 -51.70 1.02
CA LEU A 627 29.61 -51.75 0.10
C LEU A 627 30.60 -50.56 0.33
N PRO A 628 31.85 -50.61 -0.17
CA PRO A 628 33.05 -50.14 0.53
C PRO A 628 33.86 -49.02 -0.18
N LYS A 629 34.96 -48.62 0.48
CA LYS A 629 35.96 -47.59 0.12
C LYS A 629 36.88 -47.97 -1.06
N THR A 630 37.26 -46.99 -1.88
CA THR A 630 38.57 -46.91 -2.57
C THR A 630 39.01 -45.45 -2.81
N SER A 631 40.30 -45.30 -3.10
CA SER A 631 41.24 -44.18 -2.89
C SER A 631 41.44 -43.15 -4.03
N ARG A 632 41.71 -41.89 -3.61
CA ARG A 632 42.62 -40.79 -4.10
C ARG A 632 43.40 -40.97 -5.43
N PRO A 633 43.87 -39.89 -6.16
CA PRO A 633 44.44 -38.65 -5.57
C PRO A 633 44.32 -37.28 -6.30
N SER A 634 44.65 -36.26 -5.51
CA SER A 634 45.13 -34.87 -5.72
C SER A 634 45.54 -34.33 -7.10
N LEU A 635 45.25 -33.03 -7.31
CA LEU A 635 46.25 -32.05 -7.74
C LEU A 635 45.90 -30.64 -7.23
N MET A 636 46.86 -30.01 -6.56
CA MET A 636 46.80 -28.71 -5.88
C MET A 636 47.94 -27.85 -6.44
N ARG A 637 47.66 -26.58 -6.79
CA ARG A 637 48.59 -25.43 -6.96
C ARG A 637 47.74 -24.25 -7.48
N LYS A 638 47.74 -23.02 -6.97
CA LYS A 638 48.64 -22.25 -6.09
C LYS A 638 47.81 -21.16 -5.40
N ALA A 639 48.10 -20.92 -4.12
CA ALA A 639 47.80 -19.70 -3.40
C ALA A 639 49.00 -19.39 -2.47
N MET A 640 49.09 -18.12 -2.07
CA MET A 640 49.97 -17.52 -1.05
C MET A 640 51.40 -17.19 -1.55
N ASP A 641 51.97 -16.00 -1.31
CA ASP A 641 51.97 -15.18 -0.09
C ASP A 641 51.91 -13.66 -0.40
N PHE A 642 51.38 -12.84 0.53
CA PHE A 642 52.17 -11.93 1.39
C PHE A 642 51.27 -11.16 2.37
N VAL A 643 51.61 -11.22 3.66
CA VAL A 643 51.02 -10.44 4.77
C VAL A 643 52.13 -9.57 5.36
N GLU A 644 51.85 -8.29 5.59
CA GLU A 644 52.10 -7.51 6.82
C GLU A 644 52.36 -6.03 6.55
N GLY A 645 51.69 -5.19 7.36
CA GLY A 645 52.13 -3.84 7.69
C GLY A 645 51.25 -2.72 7.14
N ILE A 646 50.45 -2.09 7.99
CA ILE A 646 50.54 -0.65 8.34
C ILE A 646 49.52 -0.33 9.45
N THR A 647 49.97 0.59 10.29
CA THR A 647 49.57 1.00 11.63
C THR A 647 48.34 1.93 11.75
N ALA A 648 47.81 1.97 12.98
CA ALA A 648 46.89 2.93 13.65
C ALA A 648 46.46 4.26 12.95
N PRO A 649 45.20 4.71 13.12
CA PRO A 649 44.73 6.02 12.65
C PRO A 649 45.05 7.16 13.66
N PRO A 650 45.29 8.41 13.20
CA PRO A 650 45.48 9.55 14.09
C PRO A 650 44.15 10.23 14.46
N ALA A 651 44.21 11.01 15.53
CA ALA A 651 43.12 11.78 16.12
C ALA A 651 42.69 13.02 15.31
N SER A 652 41.40 13.35 15.50
CA SER A 652 40.62 14.57 15.17
C SER A 652 41.29 15.77 14.50
N LYS A 653 40.71 16.20 13.36
CA LYS A 653 40.45 17.61 13.03
C LYS A 653 39.08 17.71 12.33
N SER A 654 38.25 18.64 12.79
CA SER A 654 36.95 19.01 12.21
C SER A 654 37.13 19.67 10.83
N ALA A 655 36.50 19.13 9.80
CA ALA A 655 36.44 19.71 8.46
C ALA A 655 35.19 20.62 8.31
N PRO A 656 35.25 21.70 7.52
CA PRO A 656 34.13 22.61 7.28
C PRO A 656 33.10 21.99 6.32
N ILE A 657 31.83 22.37 6.52
CA ILE A 657 30.59 21.86 5.88
C ILE A 657 30.60 21.86 4.33
N LYS A 658 31.55 22.53 3.68
CA LYS A 658 31.60 22.66 2.21
C LYS A 658 31.97 21.36 1.47
N GLU A 659 32.69 20.43 2.09
CA GLU A 659 33.11 19.18 1.43
C GLU A 659 32.06 18.07 1.42
N LEU A 660 31.01 18.15 2.25
CA LEU A 660 29.90 17.19 2.26
C LEU A 660 28.89 17.41 1.11
N VAL A 661 29.04 18.48 0.32
CA VAL A 661 28.01 18.96 -0.63
C VAL A 661 28.39 18.73 -2.10
N MET A 662 29.65 18.41 -2.43
CA MET A 662 30.09 18.37 -3.83
C MET A 662 29.99 17.01 -4.54
N GLU A 663 29.59 15.93 -3.87
CA GLU A 663 29.34 14.63 -4.54
C GLU A 663 27.85 14.32 -4.80
N ALA A 664 26.93 15.22 -4.45
CA ALA A 664 25.49 15.03 -4.66
C ALA A 664 24.94 15.71 -5.94
N ASP A 665 25.77 16.41 -6.70
CA ASP A 665 25.36 17.15 -7.91
C ASP A 665 25.56 16.31 -9.18
N SER A 666 24.86 15.17 -9.25
CA SER A 666 24.36 14.66 -10.54
C SER A 666 23.25 13.64 -10.29
N ALA A 667 22.05 13.99 -10.74
CA ALA A 667 20.84 13.15 -10.83
C ALA A 667 19.98 12.96 -9.57
N SER A 668 19.57 14.05 -8.90
CA SER A 668 18.33 14.04 -8.11
C SER A 668 17.36 15.11 -8.61
N MET A 669 16.08 14.74 -8.73
CA MET A 669 14.99 15.63 -9.16
C MET A 669 14.56 16.61 -8.04
N TYR A 670 15.22 16.59 -6.87
CA TYR A 670 14.72 17.15 -5.60
C TYR A 670 15.79 17.89 -4.76
N GLY A 671 16.83 18.43 -5.38
CA GLY A 671 18.04 18.95 -4.71
C GLY A 671 17.82 19.90 -3.52
N ASP A 672 16.86 20.83 -3.58
CA ASP A 672 16.68 21.84 -2.52
C ASP A 672 15.92 21.32 -1.29
N GLU A 673 14.94 20.44 -1.46
CA GLU A 673 14.18 19.88 -0.34
C GLU A 673 14.96 18.74 0.36
N ASP A 674 15.82 18.01 -0.35
CA ASP A 674 16.77 17.06 0.25
C ASP A 674 17.75 17.81 1.20
N ARG A 675 18.13 19.05 0.87
CA ARG A 675 18.93 19.93 1.75
C ARG A 675 18.16 20.33 3.01
N LEU A 676 16.88 20.69 2.89
CA LEU A 676 16.02 21.03 4.03
C LEU A 676 15.83 19.85 4.98
N LEU A 677 15.68 18.64 4.45
CA LEU A 677 15.58 17.43 5.28
C LEU A 677 16.89 17.14 6.04
N ALA A 678 18.04 17.32 5.39
CA ALA A 678 19.34 17.20 6.04
C ALA A 678 19.51 18.25 7.16
N LEU A 679 19.09 19.49 6.90
CA LEU A 679 19.08 20.59 7.87
C LEU A 679 18.18 20.26 9.08
N ALA A 680 16.94 19.81 8.82
CA ALA A 680 15.99 19.36 9.83
C ALA A 680 16.55 18.23 10.71
N SER A 681 17.26 17.28 10.10
CA SER A 681 17.88 16.13 10.78
C SER A 681 19.08 16.51 11.64
N SER A 682 19.73 17.63 11.32
CA SER A 682 20.89 18.14 12.06
C SER A 682 20.53 18.84 13.38
N LEU A 683 19.28 19.27 13.57
CA LEU A 683 18.83 20.02 14.74
C LEU A 683 19.05 19.24 16.04
N GLU A 684 19.56 19.89 17.07
CA GLU A 684 19.63 19.32 18.42
C GLU A 684 18.24 19.22 19.06
N THR A 685 18.14 18.53 20.19
CA THR A 685 16.86 18.29 20.87
C THR A 685 16.22 19.60 21.36
N ASP A 686 17.02 20.61 21.71
CA ASP A 686 16.50 21.93 22.09
C ASP A 686 15.98 22.75 20.90
N GLY A 687 16.09 22.24 19.66
CA GLY A 687 15.63 22.89 18.44
C GLY A 687 16.69 23.71 17.72
N GLY A 688 17.87 23.91 18.31
CA GLY A 688 18.95 24.69 17.70
C GLY A 688 19.85 23.86 16.79
N VAL A 689 20.39 24.48 15.74
CA VAL A 689 21.45 23.87 14.92
C VAL A 689 22.74 23.73 15.77
N PRO A 690 23.49 22.62 15.68
CA PRO A 690 24.73 22.42 16.43
C PRO A 690 25.78 23.51 16.17
N GLY A 691 26.44 23.96 17.23
CA GLY A 691 27.43 25.03 17.17
C GLY A 691 28.30 25.13 18.43
N SER A 692 29.44 25.78 18.30
CA SER A 692 30.50 25.81 19.33
C SER A 692 30.23 26.82 20.45
N THR A 693 29.39 27.83 20.20
CA THR A 693 29.00 28.88 21.15
C THR A 693 27.52 29.20 21.00
N PRO A 694 26.85 29.82 22.00
CA PRO A 694 25.47 30.29 21.86
C PRO A 694 25.27 31.19 20.63
N ASP A 695 26.27 32.03 20.34
CA ASP A 695 26.26 32.93 19.19
C ASP A 695 26.31 32.20 17.84
N ASP A 696 27.19 31.20 17.71
CA ASP A 696 27.30 30.35 16.53
C ASP A 696 26.03 29.52 16.32
N ARG A 697 25.44 29.00 17.41
CA ARG A 697 24.17 28.27 17.36
C ARG A 697 23.01 29.17 16.93
N ALA A 698 22.94 30.41 17.43
CA ALA A 698 21.93 31.38 17.03
C ALA A 698 22.02 31.68 15.52
N LEU A 699 23.20 32.02 15.04
CA LEU A 699 23.43 32.40 13.63
C LEU A 699 23.09 31.25 12.67
N LYS A 700 23.55 30.03 12.97
CA LYS A 700 23.24 28.83 12.18
C LYS A 700 21.75 28.49 12.20
N THR A 701 21.08 28.67 13.34
CA THR A 701 19.64 28.42 13.46
C THR A 701 18.81 29.45 12.68
N ILE A 702 19.22 30.72 12.68
CA ILE A 702 18.61 31.75 11.83
C ILE A 702 18.80 31.42 10.35
N ALA A 703 20.02 31.03 9.94
CA ALA A 703 20.30 30.64 8.56
C ALA A 703 19.44 29.45 8.10
N ALA A 704 19.24 28.48 8.99
CA ALA A 704 18.33 27.37 8.78
C ALA A 704 16.88 27.83 8.59
N LEU A 705 16.37 28.68 9.49
CA LEU A 705 15.01 29.23 9.42
C LEU A 705 14.74 30.00 8.12
N ILE A 706 15.71 30.78 7.64
CA ILE A 706 15.62 31.50 6.36
C ILE A 706 15.42 30.51 5.20
N GLN A 707 16.18 29.42 5.17
CA GLN A 707 16.05 28.40 4.11
C GLN A 707 14.67 27.72 4.14
N PHE A 708 14.18 27.35 5.34
CA PHE A 708 12.83 26.78 5.47
C PHE A 708 11.76 27.77 5.01
N HIS A 709 11.88 29.04 5.40
CA HIS A 709 10.93 30.08 5.04
C HIS A 709 10.96 30.40 3.54
N ALA A 710 12.14 30.45 2.91
CA ALA A 710 12.31 30.63 1.47
C ALA A 710 11.64 29.49 0.66
N ALA A 711 11.62 28.28 1.23
CA ALA A 711 10.91 27.13 0.68
C ALA A 711 9.41 27.07 1.04
N GLY A 712 8.87 28.13 1.66
CA GLY A 712 7.44 28.23 1.99
C GLY A 712 7.02 27.49 3.29
N HIS A 713 7.97 27.13 4.15
CA HIS A 713 7.68 26.54 5.45
C HIS A 713 7.71 27.58 6.57
N THR A 714 6.59 27.71 7.28
CA THR A 714 6.40 28.66 8.38
C THR A 714 5.97 27.92 9.65
N PRO A 715 5.82 28.59 10.81
CA PRO A 715 5.26 27.95 12.00
C PRO A 715 3.84 27.40 11.78
N THR A 716 3.10 27.88 10.79
CA THR A 716 1.70 27.48 10.55
C THR A 716 1.48 26.75 9.23
N GLN A 717 2.47 26.72 8.33
CA GLN A 717 2.35 26.16 6.99
C GLN A 717 3.57 25.34 6.60
N GLY A 718 3.38 24.33 5.75
CA GLY A 718 4.45 23.48 5.25
C GLY A 718 4.76 22.25 6.12
N VAL A 719 5.46 21.29 5.52
CA VAL A 719 5.75 19.97 6.10
C VAL A 719 6.74 20.05 7.27
N PHE A 720 7.68 21.02 7.23
CA PHE A 720 8.65 21.27 8.29
C PHE A 720 8.15 22.25 9.37
N ARG A 721 6.84 22.54 9.44
CA ARG A 721 6.27 23.49 10.42
C ARG A 721 6.68 23.20 11.87
N ALA A 722 6.81 21.93 12.23
CA ALA A 722 7.26 21.52 13.56
C ALA A 722 8.73 21.90 13.82
N HIS A 723 9.60 21.70 12.82
CA HIS A 723 11.02 22.10 12.88
C HIS A 723 11.15 23.61 12.97
N VAL A 724 10.38 24.36 12.15
CA VAL A 724 10.32 25.82 12.19
C VAL A 724 9.90 26.31 13.59
N LYS A 725 8.86 25.72 14.19
CA LYS A 725 8.45 26.03 15.57
C LYS A 725 9.54 25.75 16.60
N ARG A 726 10.25 24.62 16.48
CA ARG A 726 11.33 24.27 17.41
C ARG A 726 12.52 25.22 17.30
N MET A 727 12.93 25.58 16.09
CA MET A 727 14.01 26.56 15.87
C MET A 727 13.63 27.94 16.42
N ALA A 728 12.38 28.38 16.22
CA ALA A 728 11.89 29.61 16.82
C ALA A 728 11.90 29.54 18.36
N ALA A 729 11.39 28.45 18.95
CA ALA A 729 11.40 28.26 20.40
C ALA A 729 12.81 28.19 20.99
N PHE A 730 13.77 27.57 20.28
CA PHE A 730 15.18 27.57 20.65
C PHE A 730 15.73 29.00 20.73
N LEU A 731 15.51 29.80 19.69
CA LEU A 731 15.97 31.18 19.63
C LEU A 731 15.33 32.05 20.72
N GLU A 732 14.06 31.83 21.04
CA GLU A 732 13.35 32.50 22.15
C GLU A 732 13.93 32.14 23.52
N ALA A 733 14.35 30.89 23.71
CA ALA A 733 14.92 30.40 24.95
C ALA A 733 16.42 30.70 25.11
N LEU A 734 17.09 31.17 24.06
CA LEU A 734 18.54 31.31 24.04
C LEU A 734 18.99 32.54 24.84
N THR A 735 19.79 32.31 25.88
CA THR A 735 20.36 33.36 26.73
C THR A 735 21.86 33.54 26.49
N GLY A 736 22.39 34.76 26.69
CA GLY A 736 23.83 35.03 26.62
C GLY A 736 24.32 35.61 25.29
N LEU A 737 23.41 36.10 24.44
CA LEU A 737 23.73 36.89 23.26
C LEU A 737 23.99 38.36 23.62
N PRO A 738 24.91 39.05 22.91
CA PRO A 738 25.01 40.50 22.90
C PRO A 738 23.66 41.20 22.61
N GLY A 739 23.49 42.44 23.09
CA GLY A 739 22.19 43.15 23.07
C GLY A 739 21.68 43.50 21.67
N ASP A 740 22.60 43.88 20.77
CA ASP A 740 22.38 44.05 19.33
C ASP A 740 21.87 42.75 18.67
N ARG A 741 22.53 41.62 18.93
CA ARG A 741 22.14 40.31 18.37
C ARG A 741 20.84 39.77 18.93
N SER A 742 20.55 40.06 20.20
CA SER A 742 19.28 39.71 20.83
C SER A 742 18.09 40.43 20.15
N GLN A 743 18.29 41.67 19.70
CA GLN A 743 17.28 42.42 18.94
C GLN A 743 17.04 41.81 17.55
N ILE A 744 18.11 41.39 16.86
CA ILE A 744 18.02 40.71 15.56
C ILE A 744 17.26 39.39 15.69
N VAL A 745 17.56 38.59 16.72
CA VAL A 745 16.84 37.34 16.98
C VAL A 745 15.34 37.58 17.16
N ALA A 746 14.97 38.58 17.96
CA ALA A 746 13.57 38.95 18.17
C ALA A 746 12.89 39.39 16.86
N TRP A 747 13.59 40.17 16.02
CA TRP A 747 13.11 40.56 14.70
C TRP A 747 12.87 39.36 13.76
N VAL A 748 13.79 38.39 13.72
CA VAL A 748 13.62 37.16 12.92
C VAL A 748 12.38 36.38 13.37
N ILE A 749 12.18 36.23 14.69
CA ILE A 749 11.02 35.52 15.25
C ILE A 749 9.70 36.21 14.89
N ASP A 750 9.64 37.55 14.98
CA ASP A 750 8.46 38.31 14.61
C ASP A 750 8.19 38.25 13.10
N ALA A 751 9.23 38.32 12.27
CA ALA A 751 9.13 38.18 10.82
C ALA A 751 8.59 36.80 10.39
N LEU A 752 8.87 35.74 11.16
CA LEU A 752 8.30 34.40 10.97
C LEU A 752 6.81 34.28 11.33
N ARG A 753 6.27 35.24 12.10
CA ARG A 753 4.87 35.25 12.59
C ARG A 753 3.92 36.11 11.76
N GLY A 754 4.42 36.91 10.81
CA GLY A 754 3.63 37.80 9.92
C GLY A 754 3.69 37.43 8.42
N ASP A 755 3.21 38.32 7.53
CA ASP A 755 3.34 38.19 6.05
C ASP A 755 4.81 38.39 5.61
N GLY A 756 5.63 37.36 5.83
CA GLY A 756 7.10 37.39 5.84
C GLY A 756 7.81 37.49 4.49
N GLY A 757 7.42 38.39 3.59
CA GLY A 757 8.14 38.62 2.33
C GLY A 757 9.61 39.08 2.49
N LYS A 758 9.97 39.65 3.66
CA LYS A 758 11.30 40.18 3.95
C LYS A 758 12.34 39.10 4.31
N LEU A 759 11.93 38.00 4.94
CA LEU A 759 12.86 36.95 5.39
C LEU A 759 13.38 36.08 4.22
N ALA A 760 12.64 36.03 3.11
CA ALA A 760 12.97 35.28 1.90
C ALA A 760 13.99 36.00 0.97
N ALA A 761 14.41 37.23 1.30
CA ALA A 761 15.31 38.04 0.46
C ALA A 761 16.81 37.83 0.75
N ALA A 762 17.17 36.91 1.65
CA ALA A 762 18.57 36.64 1.97
C ALA A 762 19.24 35.78 0.86
N PRO A 763 20.44 36.14 0.38
CA PRO A 763 21.10 35.43 -0.71
C PRO A 763 21.59 34.03 -0.31
N ASP A 764 21.80 33.14 -1.29
CA ASP A 764 22.28 31.73 -1.19
C ASP A 764 23.69 31.53 -0.57
N GLY A 765 24.12 32.41 0.34
CA GLY A 765 25.44 32.44 0.98
C GLY A 765 25.45 32.14 2.48
N ALA A 766 26.63 32.20 3.10
CA ALA A 766 26.80 32.03 4.53
C ALA A 766 26.27 33.27 5.28
N VAL A 767 25.10 33.14 5.90
CA VAL A 767 24.44 34.20 6.69
C VAL A 767 25.37 34.71 7.80
N THR A 768 25.63 36.02 7.80
CA THR A 768 26.40 36.73 8.84
C THR A 768 25.52 37.69 9.65
N TRP A 769 25.96 38.05 10.86
CA TRP A 769 25.26 39.04 11.68
C TRP A 769 25.13 40.40 11.00
N GLU A 770 26.16 40.86 10.28
CA GLU A 770 26.13 42.13 9.53
C GLU A 770 25.08 42.14 8.40
N GLU A 771 24.82 40.98 7.79
CA GLU A 771 23.77 40.86 6.77
C GLU A 771 22.38 40.85 7.38
N LEU A 772 22.22 40.18 8.53
CA LEU A 772 20.96 40.20 9.28
C LEU A 772 20.63 41.60 9.82
N GLU A 773 21.63 42.37 10.26
CA GLU A 773 21.46 43.77 10.64
C GLU A 773 20.97 44.61 9.46
N ARG A 774 21.60 44.47 8.29
CA ARG A 774 21.18 45.18 7.08
C ARG A 774 19.76 44.82 6.63
N LEU A 775 19.35 43.57 6.83
CA LEU A 775 17.98 43.12 6.53
C LEU A 775 16.96 43.60 7.56
N ALA A 776 17.35 43.76 8.82
CA ALA A 776 16.49 44.29 9.88
C ALA A 776 16.28 45.81 9.75
N ASP A 777 17.29 46.55 9.27
CA ASP A 777 17.26 48.00 9.11
C ASP A 777 16.52 48.48 7.82
N GLY A 778 16.23 47.58 6.87
CA GLY A 778 15.50 47.87 5.61
C GLY A 778 14.05 47.38 5.62
#